data_AF-A0A2S9JST9-F1
#
_entry.id   AF-A0A2S9JST9-F1
#
_cell.length_a   1.000
_cell.length_b   1.000
_cell.length_c   1.000
_cell.angle_alpha   90.00
_cell.angle_beta   90.00
_cell.angle_gamma   90.00
#
_symmetry.space_group_name_H-M   'P 1'
#
loop_
_entity.id
_entity.type
_entity.pdbx_description
1 polymer ?
#
loop_
_entity_poly.entity_id
_entity_poly.type
_entity_poly.pdbx_seq_one_letter_code
_entity_poly.pdbx_strand_id
1 'polypeptide(L)'
;MQSFRTELENPVVEQEIIELERKIRAYREGKVVEDKFKSLRLARGIYGQRQPGVQMIRIKLPFGKLTFKQLLKIADISDEYASSNIHFTTRQDIQIHFVSLERTPELWAKLAEDDMTLREACGNTVRNVTASPTAGVDPDEPFDVSSYAQATFEYFVRNPICAEMGRKFKIAFSSSIKDTAFSYIHDFGFIPKVKIVDGQEVRGFTVMFGGGLGAQPLLAHKIHDFLPEDELIPLMEATVRVFDRYGERNNRNKARFKYVVQKLGLEEVLRLVEIERKANKNKRFVIDNTKIAQPEPPAVFSNIVDPLDANAYEIWSKTNVFEQKQKGFYGVYVKVPTGDISTANARLLIAGIRDHVADDMRITQDQNLLLKYVRKESLPHIYNVLHQLGYAKFGFNTTLDVTTCPGTDTCNLGISNSTEMARVLEQYIAEFHADFVYETNLKIKISGCMNSCGQHGLAHIGFHGASLKAGGKVLPAAQVMMGGGTVGDGIGRVSDRITKVPTKRVTQVVDLVLNDFKVNKLEEENFHNYYDRQTKDYFYRLLKPLADLTNLTDDEFVDWGRDDIYNTAIGVGECAGVVIDLVATLLFEAEEKIDLAKTALQKGLYADSIYHAYSAFVWTAKALLLDKGINASTQIAVIDEFDTQYVQTELFTFPTSFKERVLQINKYEPSQEFAEAYITQSIAFYFDAAARRDELRTATTTA
;
A
#
# COMPACT_ATOMS: atom_id res chain seq x y z
N MET A 1 -5.36 -27.18 -20.92
CA MET A 1 -4.28 -26.82 -19.96
C MET A 1 -3.96 -28.06 -19.16
N GLN A 2 -2.71 -28.52 -19.21
CA GLN A 2 -2.24 -29.66 -18.41
C GLN A 2 -2.30 -29.24 -16.94
N SER A 3 -2.79 -30.11 -16.05
CA SER A 3 -2.81 -29.83 -14.61
C SER A 3 -1.39 -29.57 -14.13
N PHE A 4 -1.08 -28.35 -13.71
CA PHE A 4 0.19 -28.04 -13.06
C PHE A 4 0.20 -28.76 -11.71
N ARG A 5 0.90 -29.89 -11.61
CA ARG A 5 1.33 -30.43 -10.32
C ARG A 5 2.59 -29.68 -9.95
N THR A 6 2.48 -28.73 -9.05
CA THR A 6 3.62 -27.94 -8.59
C THR A 6 4.28 -28.67 -7.43
N GLU A 7 5.58 -28.98 -7.52
CA GLU A 7 6.37 -29.49 -6.39
C GLU A 7 6.69 -28.32 -5.43
N LEU A 8 5.67 -27.65 -4.91
CA LEU A 8 5.84 -26.55 -3.94
C LEU A 8 6.02 -27.13 -2.54
N GLU A 9 7.00 -26.60 -1.81
CA GLU A 9 7.24 -27.01 -0.42
C GLU A 9 6.11 -26.53 0.53
N ASN A 10 5.38 -25.47 0.16
CA ASN A 10 4.30 -24.91 0.97
C ASN A 10 2.90 -25.37 0.50
N PRO A 11 2.25 -26.32 1.18
CA PRO A 11 0.96 -26.87 0.76
C PRO A 11 -0.20 -25.86 0.80
N VAL A 12 -0.09 -24.80 1.61
CA VAL A 12 -1.10 -23.73 1.66
C VAL A 12 -1.05 -22.91 0.38
N VAL A 13 0.16 -22.57 -0.09
CA VAL A 13 0.35 -21.79 -1.32
C VAL A 13 -0.13 -22.59 -2.54
N GLU A 14 0.21 -23.87 -2.60
CA GLU A 14 -0.26 -24.77 -3.66
C GLU A 14 -1.79 -24.79 -3.74
N GLN A 15 -2.49 -24.95 -2.61
CA GLN A 15 -3.94 -24.91 -2.55
C GLN A 15 -4.51 -23.57 -3.05
N GLU A 16 -3.91 -22.43 -2.66
CA GLU A 16 -4.36 -21.11 -3.11
C GLU A 16 -4.22 -20.90 -4.63
N ILE A 17 -3.18 -21.49 -5.23
CA ILE A 17 -2.91 -21.44 -6.68
C ILE A 17 -3.91 -22.32 -7.44
N ILE A 18 -4.14 -23.57 -6.98
CA ILE A 18 -5.15 -24.47 -7.56
C ILE A 18 -6.54 -23.85 -7.46
N GLU A 19 -6.85 -23.22 -6.32
CA GLU A 19 -8.12 -22.54 -6.13
C GLU A 19 -8.28 -21.37 -7.11
N LEU A 20 -7.23 -20.57 -7.31
CA LEU A 20 -7.22 -19.47 -8.27
C LEU A 20 -7.48 -19.99 -9.69
N GLU A 21 -6.78 -21.03 -10.14
CA GLU A 21 -6.97 -21.66 -11.46
C GLU A 21 -8.44 -22.10 -11.65
N ARG A 22 -8.98 -22.82 -10.66
CA ARG A 22 -10.37 -23.29 -10.68
C ARG A 22 -11.37 -22.12 -10.78
N LYS A 23 -11.12 -21.04 -10.05
CA LYS A 23 -12.01 -19.85 -10.04
C LYS A 23 -11.89 -19.04 -11.34
N ILE A 24 -10.70 -18.95 -11.93
CA ILE A 24 -10.51 -18.36 -13.28
C ILE A 24 -11.33 -19.15 -14.30
N ARG A 25 -11.23 -20.48 -14.30
CA ARG A 25 -12.01 -21.34 -15.21
C ARG A 25 -13.51 -21.16 -15.01
N ALA A 26 -13.98 -21.20 -13.76
CA ALA A 26 -15.40 -21.02 -13.47
C ALA A 26 -15.91 -19.64 -13.89
N TYR A 27 -15.10 -18.59 -13.74
CA TYR A 27 -15.40 -17.25 -14.23
C TYR A 27 -15.51 -17.21 -15.77
N ARG A 28 -14.58 -17.83 -16.50
CA ARG A 28 -14.64 -17.95 -17.98
C ARG A 28 -15.88 -18.69 -18.47
N GLU A 29 -16.31 -19.70 -17.72
CA GLU A 29 -17.53 -20.48 -18.00
C GLU A 29 -18.83 -19.74 -17.57
N GLY A 30 -18.74 -18.51 -17.05
CA GLY A 30 -19.90 -17.72 -16.61
C GLY A 30 -20.53 -18.20 -15.29
N LYS A 31 -19.84 -19.07 -14.54
CA LYS A 31 -20.31 -19.67 -13.27
C LYS A 31 -20.00 -18.80 -12.04
N VAL A 32 -19.14 -17.79 -12.18
CA VAL A 32 -18.77 -16.87 -11.09
C VAL A 32 -19.04 -15.44 -11.55
N VAL A 33 -19.75 -14.67 -10.72
CA VAL A 33 -20.05 -13.26 -10.96
C VAL A 33 -18.76 -12.44 -10.92
N GLU A 34 -18.62 -11.47 -11.84
CA GLU A 34 -17.45 -10.58 -11.99
C GLU A 34 -16.91 -10.05 -10.66
N ASP A 35 -17.78 -9.45 -9.83
CA ASP A 35 -17.35 -8.79 -8.60
C ASP A 35 -16.78 -9.78 -7.56
N LYS A 36 -17.30 -11.01 -7.51
CA LYS A 36 -16.78 -12.07 -6.63
C LYS A 36 -15.41 -12.52 -7.11
N PHE A 37 -15.28 -12.75 -8.41
CA PHE A 37 -14.01 -13.12 -9.03
C PHE A 37 -12.95 -12.01 -8.85
N LYS A 38 -13.37 -10.75 -9.02
CA LYS A 38 -12.56 -9.56 -8.80
C LYS A 38 -12.06 -9.46 -7.37
N SER A 39 -12.92 -9.61 -6.36
CA SER A 39 -12.49 -9.64 -4.94
C SER A 39 -11.42 -10.72 -4.70
N LEU A 40 -11.65 -11.92 -5.23
CA LEU A 40 -10.77 -13.07 -5.11
C LEU A 40 -9.38 -12.85 -5.72
N ARG A 41 -9.31 -12.36 -6.97
CA ARG A 41 -8.04 -12.13 -7.67
C ARG A 41 -7.27 -10.94 -7.11
N LEU A 42 -7.98 -9.91 -6.63
CA LEU A 42 -7.35 -8.77 -5.97
C LEU A 42 -6.66 -9.15 -4.67
N ALA A 43 -7.27 -10.03 -3.88
CA ALA A 43 -6.65 -10.59 -2.68
C ALA A 43 -5.42 -11.47 -2.99
N ARG A 44 -5.17 -11.77 -4.26
CA ARG A 44 -4.01 -12.48 -4.81
C ARG A 44 -3.14 -11.60 -5.71
N GLY A 45 -3.18 -10.28 -5.51
CA GLY A 45 -2.27 -9.35 -6.19
C GLY A 45 -2.54 -9.12 -7.68
N ILE A 46 -3.63 -9.66 -8.24
CA ILE A 46 -3.97 -9.59 -9.66
C ILE A 46 -4.97 -8.44 -9.89
N TYR A 47 -4.53 -7.40 -10.58
CA TYR A 47 -5.29 -6.18 -10.85
C TYR A 47 -5.49 -6.01 -12.35
N GLY A 48 -6.70 -5.75 -12.82
CA GLY A 48 -6.95 -5.37 -14.21
C GLY A 48 -6.42 -3.97 -14.47
N GLN A 49 -5.79 -3.82 -15.63
CA GLN A 49 -5.20 -2.57 -16.07
C GLN A 49 -6.07 -1.89 -17.15
N ARG A 50 -5.61 -0.76 -17.66
CA ARG A 50 -6.30 0.05 -18.67
C ARG A 50 -6.53 -0.73 -19.97
N GLN A 51 -5.59 -1.58 -20.34
CA GLN A 51 -5.66 -2.41 -21.53
C GLN A 51 -6.52 -3.67 -21.26
N PRO A 52 -7.48 -4.00 -22.16
CA PRO A 52 -8.37 -5.13 -21.96
C PRO A 52 -7.63 -6.46 -22.06
N GLY A 53 -8.12 -7.47 -21.32
CA GLY A 53 -7.61 -8.85 -21.40
C GLY A 53 -6.32 -9.14 -20.63
N VAL A 54 -5.65 -8.11 -20.11
CA VAL A 54 -4.38 -8.24 -19.39
C VAL A 54 -4.45 -7.66 -17.98
N GLN A 55 -3.51 -8.06 -17.13
CA GLN A 55 -3.47 -7.77 -15.70
C GLN A 55 -2.10 -7.21 -15.30
N MET A 56 -2.11 -6.33 -14.30
CA MET A 56 -0.96 -6.01 -13.47
C MET A 56 -0.88 -7.01 -12.31
N ILE A 57 0.31 -7.53 -12.06
CA ILE A 57 0.61 -8.39 -10.92
C ILE A 57 1.48 -7.63 -9.95
N ARG A 58 1.05 -7.57 -8.69
CA ARG A 58 1.82 -6.97 -7.61
C ARG A 58 2.43 -8.04 -6.70
N ILE A 59 3.75 -8.02 -6.63
CA ILE A 59 4.56 -8.92 -5.79
C ILE A 59 4.82 -8.21 -4.45
N LYS A 60 4.36 -8.83 -3.36
CA LYS A 60 4.45 -8.27 -2.00
C LYS A 60 5.85 -8.52 -1.45
N LEU A 61 6.58 -7.46 -1.14
CA LEU A 61 7.96 -7.52 -0.64
C LEU A 61 8.05 -6.77 0.70
N PRO A 62 7.93 -7.48 1.84
CA PRO A 62 7.98 -6.86 3.17
C PRO A 62 9.20 -5.94 3.30
N PHE A 63 8.96 -4.71 3.77
CA PHE A 63 9.94 -3.64 3.96
C PHE A 63 10.88 -3.40 2.75
N GLY A 64 10.44 -3.79 1.55
CA GLY A 64 11.19 -3.61 0.31
C GLY A 64 12.41 -4.52 0.16
N LYS A 65 12.57 -5.56 0.98
CA LYS A 65 13.70 -6.50 0.86
C LYS A 65 13.67 -7.22 -0.47
N LEU A 66 14.81 -7.24 -1.14
CA LEU A 66 14.99 -7.92 -2.41
C LEU A 66 16.40 -8.50 -2.50
N THR A 67 16.51 -9.80 -2.73
CA THR A 67 17.78 -10.47 -3.05
C THR A 67 18.06 -10.40 -4.55
N PHE A 68 19.32 -10.61 -4.95
CA PHE A 68 19.76 -10.74 -6.33
C PHE A 68 18.98 -11.87 -7.02
N LYS A 69 18.86 -13.03 -6.37
CA LYS A 69 18.11 -14.19 -6.88
C LYS A 69 16.66 -13.82 -7.18
N GLN A 70 15.99 -13.13 -6.25
CA GLN A 70 14.60 -12.71 -6.42
C GLN A 70 14.45 -11.69 -7.55
N LEU A 71 15.33 -10.70 -7.69
CA LEU A 71 15.26 -9.74 -8.80
C LEU A 71 15.44 -10.44 -10.16
N LEU A 72 16.40 -11.36 -10.26
CA LEU A 72 16.64 -12.14 -11.48
C LEU A 72 15.44 -13.05 -11.81
N LYS A 73 14.87 -13.72 -10.81
CA LYS A 73 13.65 -14.54 -10.98
C LYS A 73 12.48 -13.72 -11.48
N ILE A 74 12.25 -12.54 -10.90
CA ILE A 74 11.21 -11.60 -11.37
C ILE A 74 11.49 -11.17 -12.80
N ALA A 75 12.76 -10.97 -13.17
CA ALA A 75 13.12 -10.62 -14.55
C ALA A 75 12.77 -11.76 -15.53
N ASP A 76 13.09 -13.01 -15.19
CA ASP A 76 12.74 -14.18 -16.00
C ASP A 76 11.22 -14.32 -16.16
N ILE A 77 10.48 -14.12 -15.06
CA ILE A 77 9.01 -14.14 -15.07
C ILE A 77 8.44 -12.98 -15.90
N SER A 78 9.03 -11.79 -15.81
CA SER A 78 8.54 -10.65 -16.58
C SER A 78 8.77 -10.84 -18.09
N ASP A 79 9.87 -11.49 -18.49
CA ASP A 79 10.13 -11.85 -19.90
C ASP A 79 9.16 -12.90 -20.43
N GLU A 80 8.80 -13.89 -19.61
CA GLU A 80 7.95 -14.99 -20.05
C GLU A 80 6.45 -14.67 -20.02
N TYR A 81 5.99 -13.89 -19.03
CA TYR A 81 4.57 -13.71 -18.74
C TYR A 81 4.08 -12.27 -18.89
N ALA A 82 4.98 -11.29 -18.95
CA ALA A 82 4.67 -9.87 -18.83
C ALA A 82 5.32 -9.06 -19.97
N SER A 83 5.70 -7.82 -19.70
CA SER A 83 6.22 -6.86 -20.69
C SER A 83 7.73 -6.66 -20.64
N SER A 84 8.51 -7.59 -20.07
CA SER A 84 9.98 -7.42 -19.88
C SER A 84 10.37 -6.13 -19.12
N ASN A 85 9.50 -5.67 -18.23
CA ASN A 85 9.74 -4.50 -17.37
C ASN A 85 9.37 -4.81 -15.91
N ILE A 86 10.10 -4.18 -14.98
CA ILE A 86 9.90 -4.28 -13.54
C ILE A 86 9.64 -2.88 -13.01
N HIS A 87 8.54 -2.70 -12.27
CA HIS A 87 8.15 -1.40 -11.72
C HIS A 87 8.21 -1.39 -10.19
N PHE A 88 9.08 -0.56 -9.62
CA PHE A 88 9.17 -0.28 -8.19
C PHE A 88 8.07 0.69 -7.74
N THR A 89 7.46 0.37 -6.60
CA THR A 89 6.28 1.11 -6.13
C THR A 89 6.57 1.95 -4.90
N THR A 90 5.73 2.95 -4.65
CA THR A 90 5.76 3.79 -3.43
C THR A 90 5.41 3.04 -2.13
N ARG A 91 5.18 1.73 -2.21
CA ARG A 91 5.02 0.81 -1.08
C ARG A 91 6.04 -0.32 -1.08
N GLN A 92 7.16 -0.12 -1.78
CA GLN A 92 8.30 -1.04 -1.80
C GLN A 92 7.98 -2.44 -2.37
N ASP A 93 6.83 -2.59 -3.02
CA ASP A 93 6.49 -3.76 -3.83
C ASP A 93 7.08 -3.63 -5.25
N ILE A 94 7.05 -4.74 -6.00
CA ILE A 94 7.25 -4.78 -7.45
C ILE A 94 5.92 -4.98 -8.16
N GLN A 95 5.74 -4.32 -9.31
CA GLN A 95 4.68 -4.61 -10.28
C GLN A 95 5.27 -5.05 -11.61
N ILE A 96 4.62 -6.04 -12.22
CA ILE A 96 4.80 -6.41 -13.63
C ILE A 96 3.44 -6.30 -14.33
N HIS A 97 3.43 -5.88 -15.59
CA HIS A 97 2.22 -5.49 -16.32
C HIS A 97 2.01 -6.36 -17.56
N PHE A 98 0.81 -6.28 -18.16
CA PHE A 98 0.45 -7.00 -19.38
C PHE A 98 0.37 -8.53 -19.24
N VAL A 99 0.15 -9.03 -18.03
CA VAL A 99 0.06 -10.47 -17.75
C VAL A 99 -1.30 -11.03 -18.17
N SER A 100 -1.31 -12.13 -18.92
CA SER A 100 -2.56 -12.86 -19.22
C SER A 100 -3.17 -13.44 -17.95
N LEU A 101 -4.47 -13.21 -17.73
CA LEU A 101 -5.20 -13.70 -16.55
C LEU A 101 -5.04 -15.22 -16.37
N GLU A 102 -5.07 -16.00 -17.46
CA GLU A 102 -5.03 -17.47 -17.41
C GLU A 102 -3.67 -18.03 -17.01
N ARG A 103 -2.60 -17.26 -17.20
CA ARG A 103 -1.23 -17.66 -16.80
C ARG A 103 -0.86 -17.18 -15.40
N THR A 104 -1.76 -16.48 -14.71
CA THR A 104 -1.48 -16.01 -13.34
C THR A 104 -1.23 -17.12 -12.31
N PRO A 105 -1.88 -18.32 -12.37
CA PRO A 105 -1.54 -19.42 -11.46
C PRO A 105 -0.11 -19.94 -11.68
N GLU A 106 0.29 -20.13 -12.94
CA GLU A 106 1.62 -20.59 -13.32
C GLU A 106 2.71 -19.60 -12.89
N LEU A 107 2.48 -18.31 -13.15
CA LEU A 107 3.37 -17.23 -12.71
C LEU A 107 3.50 -17.20 -11.18
N TRP A 108 2.40 -17.37 -10.45
CA TRP A 108 2.44 -17.37 -8.99
C TRP A 108 3.20 -18.59 -8.45
N ALA A 109 3.04 -19.76 -9.07
CA ALA A 109 3.84 -20.95 -8.71
C ALA A 109 5.34 -20.68 -8.84
N LYS A 110 5.79 -20.07 -9.94
CA LYS A 110 7.21 -19.73 -10.14
C LYS A 110 7.74 -18.72 -9.12
N LEU A 111 6.92 -17.75 -8.71
CA LEU A 111 7.32 -16.81 -7.65
C LEU A 111 7.46 -17.51 -6.29
N ALA A 112 6.57 -18.46 -6.00
CA ALA A 112 6.53 -19.17 -4.73
C ALA A 112 7.76 -20.06 -4.49
N GLU A 113 8.45 -20.50 -5.53
CA GLU A 113 9.73 -21.24 -5.44
C GLU A 113 10.85 -20.45 -4.74
N ASP A 114 10.73 -19.12 -4.68
CA ASP A 114 11.72 -18.20 -4.08
C ASP A 114 11.11 -17.35 -2.94
N ASP A 115 10.13 -17.92 -2.24
CA ASP A 115 9.41 -17.32 -1.10
C ASP A 115 8.73 -15.97 -1.40
N MET A 116 8.46 -15.68 -2.67
CA MET A 116 7.73 -14.48 -3.08
C MET A 116 6.23 -14.75 -3.14
N THR A 117 5.43 -13.78 -2.69
CA THR A 117 3.96 -13.93 -2.63
C THR A 117 3.21 -12.78 -3.27
N LEU A 118 2.07 -13.10 -3.88
CA LEU A 118 1.09 -12.14 -4.36
C LEU A 118 -0.04 -11.91 -3.34
N ARG A 119 -0.09 -12.74 -2.29
CA ARG A 119 -1.19 -12.79 -1.34
C ARG A 119 -1.30 -11.46 -0.61
N GLU A 120 -2.48 -10.85 -0.73
CA GLU A 120 -2.88 -9.60 -0.06
C GLU A 120 -2.04 -8.37 -0.43
N ALA A 121 -1.33 -8.43 -1.58
CA ALA A 121 -0.68 -7.25 -2.17
C ALA A 121 -1.72 -6.19 -2.61
N CYS A 122 -2.90 -6.66 -3.01
CA CYS A 122 -4.06 -5.87 -3.41
C CYS A 122 -5.32 -6.28 -2.59
N GLY A 123 -6.49 -5.72 -2.92
CA GLY A 123 -7.75 -6.04 -2.22
C GLY A 123 -8.00 -5.20 -0.95
N ASN A 124 -9.01 -5.62 -0.19
CA ASN A 124 -9.40 -5.03 1.10
C ASN A 124 -8.75 -5.78 2.26
N THR A 125 -7.42 -5.76 2.24
CA THR A 125 -6.55 -6.55 3.11
C THR A 125 -5.48 -5.66 3.74
N VAL A 126 -4.66 -6.24 4.63
CA VAL A 126 -3.41 -5.61 5.06
C VAL A 126 -2.42 -5.66 3.90
N ARG A 127 -2.02 -4.49 3.41
CA ARG A 127 -1.09 -4.33 2.29
C ARG A 127 0.34 -4.65 2.71
N ASN A 128 1.29 -4.43 1.81
CA ASN A 128 2.70 -4.54 2.16
C ASN A 128 3.03 -3.68 3.39
N VAL A 129 3.79 -4.27 4.31
CA VAL A 129 4.33 -3.59 5.49
C VAL A 129 5.60 -2.90 5.05
N THR A 130 5.59 -1.57 5.03
CA THR A 130 6.73 -0.78 4.57
C THR A 130 7.67 -0.46 5.72
N ALA A 131 8.96 -0.28 5.45
CA ALA A 131 9.88 0.30 6.42
C ALA A 131 10.85 1.28 5.76
N SER A 132 11.50 2.13 6.55
CA SER A 132 12.61 2.94 6.05
C SER A 132 13.62 2.05 5.32
N PRO A 133 14.05 2.37 4.09
CA PRO A 133 14.94 1.51 3.33
C PRO A 133 16.30 1.33 4.03
N THR A 134 16.71 2.30 4.84
CA THR A 134 17.93 2.27 5.64
C THR A 134 17.85 1.41 6.91
N ALA A 135 16.71 0.77 7.22
CA ALA A 135 16.59 -0.08 8.40
C ALA A 135 17.71 -1.14 8.44
N GLY A 136 18.44 -1.18 9.56
CA GLY A 136 19.60 -2.04 9.79
C GLY A 136 20.95 -1.39 9.45
N VAL A 137 20.96 -0.27 8.72
CA VAL A 137 22.18 0.43 8.30
C VAL A 137 22.16 1.95 8.56
N ASP A 138 21.01 2.49 8.99
CA ASP A 138 20.82 3.90 9.35
C ASP A 138 21.74 4.30 10.52
N PRO A 139 22.61 5.32 10.37
CA PRO A 139 23.43 5.83 11.47
C PRO A 139 22.63 6.33 12.69
N ASP A 140 21.38 6.75 12.48
CA ASP A 140 20.55 7.38 13.50
C ASP A 140 19.45 6.46 14.06
N GLU A 141 19.40 5.18 13.66
CA GLU A 141 18.38 4.27 14.16
C GLU A 141 18.68 3.80 15.59
N PRO A 142 17.71 3.87 16.53
CA PRO A 142 17.87 3.31 17.86
C PRO A 142 18.10 1.79 17.83
N PHE A 143 17.37 1.10 16.95
CA PHE A 143 17.51 -0.34 16.67
C PHE A 143 16.92 -0.67 15.29
N ASP A 144 17.30 -1.82 14.72
CA ASP A 144 16.83 -2.27 13.41
C ASP A 144 15.36 -2.71 13.46
N VAL A 145 14.50 -2.04 12.67
CA VAL A 145 13.06 -2.33 12.62
C VAL A 145 12.68 -3.46 11.65
N SER A 146 13.63 -4.04 10.91
CA SER A 146 13.37 -5.04 9.86
C SER A 146 12.65 -6.29 10.41
N SER A 147 13.07 -6.80 11.56
CA SER A 147 12.44 -7.97 12.21
C SER A 147 10.99 -7.71 12.62
N TYR A 148 10.65 -6.48 13.00
CA TYR A 148 9.28 -6.08 13.35
C TYR A 148 8.40 -5.98 12.11
N ALA A 149 8.92 -5.40 11.02
CA ALA A 149 8.21 -5.34 9.75
C ALA A 149 7.94 -6.74 9.17
N GLN A 150 8.94 -7.64 9.23
CA GLN A 150 8.78 -9.04 8.81
C GLN A 150 7.75 -9.78 9.67
N ALA A 151 7.86 -9.71 11.00
CA ALA A 151 6.94 -10.39 11.90
C ALA A 151 5.50 -9.87 11.73
N THR A 152 5.32 -8.57 11.52
CA THR A 152 4.01 -7.97 11.22
C THR A 152 3.44 -8.49 9.91
N PHE A 153 4.25 -8.60 8.86
CA PHE A 153 3.82 -9.19 7.60
C PHE A 153 3.36 -10.64 7.78
N GLU A 154 4.17 -11.48 8.42
CA GLU A 154 3.87 -12.90 8.64
C GLU A 154 2.64 -13.10 9.52
N TYR A 155 2.43 -12.23 10.51
CA TYR A 155 1.28 -12.32 11.41
C TYR A 155 -0.06 -12.07 10.69
N PHE A 156 -0.07 -11.10 9.77
CA PHE A 156 -1.30 -10.66 9.11
C PHE A 156 -1.55 -11.36 7.77
N VAL A 157 -0.51 -11.86 7.09
CA VAL A 157 -0.70 -12.56 5.82
C VAL A 157 -1.51 -13.83 6.03
N ARG A 158 -2.64 -13.98 5.33
CA ARG A 158 -3.60 -15.10 5.48
C ARG A 158 -4.31 -15.14 6.83
N ASN A 159 -4.20 -14.10 7.65
CA ASN A 159 -4.97 -14.01 8.87
C ASN A 159 -6.46 -13.76 8.53
N PRO A 160 -7.40 -14.57 9.04
CA PRO A 160 -8.83 -14.44 8.71
C PRO A 160 -9.38 -13.02 8.89
N ILE A 161 -8.95 -12.31 9.94
CA ILE A 161 -9.42 -10.95 10.24
C ILE A 161 -9.01 -9.91 9.19
N CYS A 162 -8.06 -10.26 8.31
CA CYS A 162 -7.51 -9.39 7.28
C CYS A 162 -8.05 -9.68 5.88
N ALA A 163 -8.87 -10.72 5.70
CA ALA A 163 -9.24 -11.19 4.37
C ALA A 163 -10.27 -10.29 3.67
N GLU A 164 -11.22 -9.70 4.41
CA GLU A 164 -12.43 -9.05 3.86
C GLU A 164 -12.84 -7.77 4.63
N MET A 165 -11.86 -6.93 4.95
CA MET A 165 -12.11 -5.66 5.65
C MET A 165 -12.91 -4.67 4.79
N GLY A 166 -13.37 -3.56 5.40
CA GLY A 166 -14.04 -2.48 4.66
C GLY A 166 -13.18 -1.89 3.53
N ARG A 167 -11.86 -1.80 3.74
CA ARG A 167 -10.91 -1.30 2.73
C ARG A 167 -9.48 -1.76 3.04
N LYS A 168 -8.54 -1.43 2.14
CA LYS A 168 -7.10 -1.64 2.37
C LYS A 168 -6.61 -0.99 3.68
N PHE A 169 -5.75 -1.70 4.38
CA PHE A 169 -5.08 -1.26 5.60
C PHE A 169 -3.56 -1.25 5.39
N LYS A 170 -2.87 -0.20 5.82
CA LYS A 170 -1.45 0.06 5.53
C LYS A 170 -0.70 0.29 6.83
N ILE A 171 0.46 -0.34 6.94
CA ILE A 171 1.34 -0.28 8.10
C ILE A 171 2.74 0.16 7.64
N ALA A 172 3.44 0.94 8.46
CA ALA A 172 4.82 1.36 8.21
C ALA A 172 5.69 1.46 9.47
N PHE A 173 6.99 1.20 9.32
CA PHE A 173 8.01 1.33 10.36
C PHE A 173 9.12 2.29 9.92
N SER A 174 9.31 3.41 10.62
CA SER A 174 10.49 4.26 10.41
C SER A 174 11.72 3.63 11.06
N SER A 175 12.93 3.91 10.55
CA SER A 175 14.19 3.58 11.23
C SER A 175 14.54 4.57 12.34
N SER A 176 14.13 5.84 12.21
CA SER A 176 14.52 6.91 13.14
C SER A 176 13.50 8.03 13.21
N ILE A 177 13.77 9.06 14.01
CA ILE A 177 12.94 10.26 14.15
C ILE A 177 12.88 11.10 12.87
N LYS A 178 13.71 10.83 11.86
CA LYS A 178 13.58 11.47 10.54
C LYS A 178 12.30 11.08 9.81
N ASP A 179 11.66 9.97 10.24
CA ASP A 179 10.39 9.46 9.70
C ASP A 179 10.36 9.31 8.17
N THR A 180 11.38 8.64 7.64
CA THR A 180 11.51 8.37 6.19
C THR A 180 10.51 7.32 5.69
N ALA A 181 9.79 6.65 6.59
CA ALA A 181 8.70 5.73 6.25
C ALA A 181 7.32 6.40 6.16
N PHE A 182 7.23 7.71 6.46
CA PHE A 182 6.01 8.51 6.45
C PHE A 182 4.94 7.97 7.40
N SER A 183 5.31 7.65 8.64
CA SER A 183 4.46 6.97 9.63
C SER A 183 3.07 7.62 9.79
N TYR A 184 2.98 8.93 9.59
CA TYR A 184 1.77 9.74 9.74
C TYR A 184 0.75 9.65 8.59
N ILE A 185 1.01 8.92 7.50
CA ILE A 185 0.04 8.73 6.38
C ILE A 185 -0.50 7.30 6.25
N HIS A 186 -0.14 6.40 7.16
CA HIS A 186 -0.58 5.00 7.15
C HIS A 186 -1.67 4.77 8.18
N ASP A 187 -2.40 3.66 8.04
CA ASP A 187 -3.42 3.31 9.04
C ASP A 187 -2.74 2.99 10.40
N PHE A 188 -1.52 2.45 10.37
CA PHE A 188 -0.53 2.47 11.47
C PHE A 188 0.85 2.92 11.00
N GLY A 189 1.53 3.71 11.83
CA GLY A 189 2.94 4.05 11.68
C GLY A 189 3.69 3.88 12.99
N PHE A 190 4.93 3.38 12.94
CA PHE A 190 5.75 3.12 14.12
C PHE A 190 7.12 3.79 13.98
N ILE A 191 7.58 4.44 15.04
CA ILE A 191 8.90 5.07 15.10
C ILE A 191 9.64 4.51 16.32
N PRO A 192 10.82 3.90 16.16
CA PRO A 192 11.52 3.22 17.24
C PRO A 192 11.95 4.20 18.33
N LYS A 193 11.80 3.79 19.58
CA LYS A 193 12.18 4.53 20.78
C LYS A 193 12.83 3.57 21.77
N VAL A 194 13.78 4.08 22.52
CA VAL A 194 14.48 3.36 23.58
C VAL A 194 14.28 4.09 24.90
N LYS A 195 14.00 3.34 25.97
CA LYS A 195 14.00 3.83 27.36
C LYS A 195 15.02 3.04 28.17
N ILE A 196 15.57 3.65 29.21
CA ILE A 196 16.36 2.95 30.22
C ILE A 196 15.47 2.74 31.45
N VAL A 197 15.24 1.48 31.83
CA VAL A 197 14.49 1.08 33.03
C VAL A 197 15.37 0.15 33.84
N ASP A 198 15.64 0.48 35.09
CA ASP A 198 16.53 -0.29 35.98
C ASP A 198 17.91 -0.59 35.38
N GLY A 199 18.44 0.35 34.58
CA GLY A 199 19.72 0.21 33.89
C GLY A 199 19.69 -0.66 32.63
N GLN A 200 18.53 -1.18 32.24
CA GLN A 200 18.34 -2.00 31.03
C GLN A 200 17.65 -1.22 29.91
N GLU A 201 18.07 -1.50 28.67
CA GLU A 201 17.42 -0.97 27.48
C GLU A 201 16.07 -1.64 27.28
N VAL A 202 15.00 -0.85 27.27
CA VAL A 202 13.65 -1.28 26.91
C VAL A 202 13.27 -0.64 25.59
N ARG A 203 12.95 -1.48 24.61
CA ARG A 203 12.53 -1.06 23.28
C ARG A 203 11.03 -0.85 23.18
N GLY A 204 10.66 0.13 22.37
CA GLY A 204 9.28 0.44 22.09
C GLY A 204 9.16 1.40 20.91
N PHE A 205 7.95 1.92 20.71
CA PHE A 205 7.64 2.73 19.55
C PHE A 205 6.73 3.91 19.90
N THR A 206 6.98 5.06 19.28
CA THR A 206 5.91 6.03 19.07
C THR A 206 4.95 5.45 18.04
N VAL A 207 3.64 5.58 18.27
CA VAL A 207 2.59 4.98 17.45
C VAL A 207 1.70 6.04 16.85
N MET A 208 1.66 6.06 15.52
CA MET A 208 0.77 6.86 14.69
C MET A 208 -0.41 6.02 14.22
N PHE A 209 -1.62 6.58 14.27
CA PHE A 209 -2.88 5.85 14.12
C PHE A 209 -3.90 6.57 13.22
N GLY A 210 -4.42 5.88 12.21
CA GLY A 210 -5.57 6.35 11.43
C GLY A 210 -5.26 7.35 10.30
N GLY A 211 -4.07 7.33 9.71
CA GLY A 211 -3.69 8.22 8.61
C GLY A 211 -4.13 7.74 7.21
N GLY A 212 -4.03 8.63 6.22
CA GLY A 212 -4.17 8.28 4.82
C GLY A 212 -4.37 9.46 3.89
N LEU A 213 -3.68 9.44 2.75
CA LEU A 213 -3.83 10.43 1.66
C LEU A 213 -5.18 10.27 0.93
N GLY A 214 -5.24 9.57 -0.21
CA GLY A 214 -6.46 9.52 -1.03
C GLY A 214 -6.87 10.92 -1.53
N ALA A 215 -8.12 11.08 -1.97
CA ALA A 215 -8.62 12.37 -2.48
C ALA A 215 -8.75 13.47 -1.40
N GLN A 216 -8.91 13.05 -0.14
CA GLN A 216 -9.00 13.91 1.04
C GLN A 216 -8.01 13.41 2.09
N PRO A 217 -6.78 13.95 2.13
CA PRO A 217 -5.76 13.52 3.10
C PRO A 217 -6.21 13.76 4.55
N LEU A 218 -5.96 12.79 5.42
CA LEU A 218 -6.02 12.94 6.88
C LEU A 218 -4.72 12.40 7.46
N LEU A 219 -4.10 13.15 8.35
CA LEU A 219 -2.89 12.73 9.07
C LEU A 219 -3.27 11.82 10.23
N ALA A 220 -2.38 10.90 10.57
CA ALA A 220 -2.54 9.99 11.69
C ALA A 220 -2.42 10.73 13.03
N HIS A 221 -3.11 10.23 14.05
CA HIS A 221 -2.99 10.69 15.43
C HIS A 221 -1.85 9.97 16.14
N LYS A 222 -1.05 10.67 16.93
CA LYS A 222 -0.11 10.03 17.86
C LYS A 222 -0.89 9.50 19.06
N ILE A 223 -0.91 8.17 19.26
CA ILE A 223 -1.66 7.51 20.34
C ILE A 223 -0.78 6.97 21.47
N HIS A 224 0.52 6.78 21.19
CA HIS A 224 1.51 6.43 22.20
C HIS A 224 2.83 7.15 21.88
N ASP A 225 3.45 7.74 22.89
CA ASP A 225 4.86 8.18 22.79
C ASP A 225 5.81 6.99 22.88
N PHE A 226 5.42 5.96 23.63
CA PHE A 226 6.17 4.72 23.80
C PHE A 226 5.21 3.55 24.08
N LEU A 227 5.03 2.68 23.08
CA LEU A 227 4.40 1.38 23.22
C LEU A 227 5.50 0.31 23.30
N PRO A 228 5.54 -0.53 24.35
CA PRO A 228 6.47 -1.67 24.41
C PRO A 228 6.35 -2.56 23.17
N GLU A 229 7.48 -3.09 22.71
CA GLU A 229 7.53 -3.81 21.44
C GLU A 229 6.66 -5.07 21.38
N ASP A 230 6.43 -5.73 22.52
CA ASP A 230 5.61 -6.94 22.61
C ASP A 230 4.10 -6.67 22.61
N GLU A 231 3.69 -5.39 22.70
CA GLU A 231 2.30 -4.95 22.60
C GLU A 231 1.92 -4.54 21.16
N LEU A 232 2.88 -4.46 20.23
CA LEU A 232 2.67 -4.05 18.83
C LEU A 232 1.61 -4.87 18.11
N ILE A 233 1.81 -6.18 18.03
CA ILE A 233 0.93 -7.10 17.30
C ILE A 233 -0.47 -7.17 17.95
N PRO A 234 -0.59 -7.31 19.29
CA PRO A 234 -1.89 -7.23 19.95
C PRO A 234 -2.66 -5.94 19.67
N LEU A 235 -1.99 -4.78 19.68
CA LEU A 235 -2.63 -3.49 19.36
C LEU A 235 -3.14 -3.46 17.90
N MET A 236 -2.31 -3.91 16.95
CA MET A 236 -2.69 -3.94 15.55
C MET A 236 -3.83 -4.93 15.28
N GLU A 237 -3.80 -6.13 15.88
CA GLU A 237 -4.85 -7.15 15.70
C GLU A 237 -6.22 -6.62 16.17
N ALA A 238 -6.27 -6.07 17.39
CA ALA A 238 -7.50 -5.52 17.96
C ALA A 238 -8.03 -4.35 17.11
N THR A 239 -7.14 -3.49 16.61
CA THR A 239 -7.52 -2.40 15.71
C THR A 239 -8.08 -2.89 14.39
N VAL A 240 -7.47 -3.93 13.79
CA VAL A 240 -7.98 -4.54 12.57
C VAL A 240 -9.37 -5.13 12.80
N ARG A 241 -9.63 -5.76 13.96
CA ARG A 241 -10.97 -6.23 14.33
C ARG A 241 -11.97 -5.08 14.44
N VAL A 242 -11.61 -3.95 15.06
CA VAL A 242 -12.47 -2.76 15.09
C VAL A 242 -12.73 -2.25 13.67
N PHE A 243 -11.71 -2.14 12.83
CA PHE A 243 -11.88 -1.69 11.46
C PHE A 243 -12.75 -2.66 10.63
N ASP A 244 -12.62 -3.96 10.86
CA ASP A 244 -13.46 -4.96 10.22
C ASP A 244 -14.93 -4.77 10.64
N ARG A 245 -15.23 -4.61 11.93
CA ARG A 245 -16.61 -4.48 12.40
C ARG A 245 -17.28 -3.16 11.99
N TYR A 246 -16.56 -2.05 12.15
CA TYR A 246 -17.10 -0.70 12.02
C TYR A 246 -16.80 -0.05 10.66
N GLY A 247 -15.98 -0.69 9.82
CA GLY A 247 -15.61 -0.20 8.49
C GLY A 247 -16.79 -0.16 7.51
N GLU A 248 -16.93 0.96 6.81
CA GLU A 248 -17.92 1.19 5.77
C GLU A 248 -17.64 0.30 4.53
N ARG A 249 -18.68 -0.37 4.00
CA ARG A 249 -18.60 -1.34 2.90
C ARG A 249 -19.42 -0.99 1.66
N ASN A 250 -20.34 -0.03 1.76
CA ASN A 250 -21.18 0.41 0.64
C ASN A 250 -20.52 1.59 -0.08
N ASN A 251 -20.09 2.62 0.66
CA ASN A 251 -19.41 3.79 0.11
C ASN A 251 -17.90 3.73 0.27
N ARG A 252 -17.24 3.32 -0.81
CA ARG A 252 -15.78 3.15 -0.88
C ARG A 252 -14.97 4.43 -0.62
N ASN A 253 -15.53 5.60 -0.92
CA ASN A 253 -14.85 6.87 -0.67
C ASN A 253 -14.78 7.19 0.83
N LYS A 254 -15.56 6.48 1.66
CA LYS A 254 -15.62 6.61 3.12
C LYS A 254 -15.19 5.32 3.85
N ALA A 255 -14.61 4.35 3.14
CA ALA A 255 -14.34 3.00 3.65
C ALA A 255 -12.97 2.80 4.33
N ARG A 256 -12.05 3.77 4.25
CA ARG A 256 -10.73 3.67 4.90
C ARG A 256 -10.84 3.86 6.42
N PHE A 257 -9.90 3.27 7.17
CA PHE A 257 -9.89 3.31 8.63
C PHE A 257 -9.92 4.73 9.21
N LYS A 258 -9.22 5.68 8.57
CA LYS A 258 -9.28 7.12 8.93
C LYS A 258 -10.71 7.68 9.06
N TYR A 259 -11.68 7.16 8.30
CA TYR A 259 -13.07 7.60 8.37
C TYR A 259 -13.83 6.95 9.54
N VAL A 260 -13.40 5.77 10.00
CA VAL A 260 -13.89 5.19 11.27
C VAL A 260 -13.47 6.09 12.43
N VAL A 261 -12.19 6.48 12.48
CA VAL A 261 -11.67 7.43 13.48
C VAL A 261 -12.40 8.77 13.40
N GLN A 262 -12.60 9.32 12.20
CA GLN A 262 -13.34 10.57 12.01
C GLN A 262 -14.81 10.48 12.46
N LYS A 263 -15.48 9.35 12.20
CA LYS A 263 -16.92 9.17 12.49
C LYS A 263 -17.18 8.89 13.98
N LEU A 264 -16.38 8.03 14.61
CA LEU A 264 -16.59 7.60 15.99
C LEU A 264 -15.85 8.49 17.00
N GLY A 265 -14.78 9.16 16.58
CA GLY A 265 -13.84 9.83 17.46
C GLY A 265 -12.71 8.91 17.91
N LEU A 266 -11.52 9.48 18.13
CA LEU A 266 -10.32 8.72 18.50
C LEU A 266 -10.51 7.94 19.82
N GLU A 267 -11.06 8.59 20.84
CA GLU A 267 -11.27 7.98 22.16
C GLU A 267 -12.18 6.75 22.09
N GLU A 268 -13.29 6.85 21.35
CA GLU A 268 -14.22 5.73 21.19
C GLU A 268 -13.58 4.58 20.41
N VAL A 269 -12.80 4.87 19.36
CA VAL A 269 -12.08 3.84 18.64
C VAL A 269 -11.07 3.14 19.56
N LEU A 270 -10.30 3.87 20.38
CA LEU A 270 -9.36 3.27 21.32
C LEU A 270 -10.06 2.42 22.39
N ARG A 271 -11.23 2.86 22.87
CA ARG A 271 -12.07 2.06 23.79
C ARG A 271 -12.53 0.75 23.14
N LEU A 272 -12.95 0.79 21.88
CA LEU A 272 -13.33 -0.40 21.11
C LEU A 272 -12.12 -1.32 20.87
N VAL A 273 -10.94 -0.76 20.61
CA VAL A 273 -9.70 -1.52 20.49
C VAL A 273 -9.42 -2.29 21.78
N GLU A 274 -9.55 -1.66 22.94
CA GLU A 274 -9.34 -2.33 24.22
C GLU A 274 -10.33 -3.50 24.43
N ILE A 275 -11.60 -3.32 24.05
CA ILE A 275 -12.61 -4.40 24.10
C ILE A 275 -12.19 -5.58 23.21
N GLU A 276 -11.69 -5.31 22.01
CA GLU A 276 -11.28 -6.36 21.07
C GLU A 276 -10.04 -7.12 21.51
N ARG A 277 -9.20 -6.58 22.41
CA ARG A 277 -7.99 -7.28 22.89
C ARG A 277 -8.30 -8.62 23.54
N LYS A 278 -9.50 -8.78 24.12
CA LYS A 278 -9.93 -10.06 24.70
C LYS A 278 -10.05 -11.17 23.65
N ALA A 279 -10.42 -10.82 22.41
CA ALA A 279 -10.52 -11.76 21.28
C ALA A 279 -9.17 -12.10 20.64
N ASN A 280 -8.11 -11.34 20.93
CA ASN A 280 -6.81 -11.55 20.30
C ASN A 280 -6.25 -12.94 20.62
N LYS A 281 -5.59 -13.53 19.61
CA LYS A 281 -4.84 -14.79 19.76
C LYS A 281 -3.71 -14.66 20.78
N ASN A 282 -3.00 -13.53 20.76
CA ASN A 282 -1.87 -13.26 21.64
C ASN A 282 -2.12 -11.97 22.43
N LYS A 283 -1.88 -12.00 23.74
CA LYS A 283 -1.97 -10.79 24.61
C LYS A 283 -0.68 -9.99 24.64
N ARG A 284 0.44 -10.69 24.50
CA ARG A 284 1.79 -10.17 24.22
C ARG A 284 2.37 -11.01 23.09
N PHE A 285 3.18 -10.41 22.25
CA PHE A 285 3.82 -11.08 21.12
C PHE A 285 5.29 -10.64 21.04
N VAL A 286 6.18 -11.48 21.57
CA VAL A 286 7.62 -11.22 21.53
C VAL A 286 8.14 -11.46 20.13
N ILE A 287 8.75 -10.44 19.54
CA ILE A 287 9.36 -10.53 18.21
C ILE A 287 10.83 -10.89 18.39
N ASP A 288 11.25 -11.98 17.72
CA ASP A 288 12.66 -12.31 17.61
C ASP A 288 13.38 -11.23 16.79
N ASN A 289 14.16 -10.40 17.48
CA ASN A 289 14.88 -9.30 16.85
C ASN A 289 16.04 -9.78 15.95
N THR A 290 16.44 -11.05 16.02
CA THR A 290 17.47 -11.67 15.18
C THR A 290 16.91 -12.33 13.92
N LYS A 291 15.58 -12.39 13.77
CA LYS A 291 14.89 -13.05 12.66
C LYS A 291 15.38 -12.58 11.28
N ILE A 292 15.63 -11.29 11.12
CA ILE A 292 16.29 -10.76 9.93
C ILE A 292 17.78 -10.64 10.21
N ALA A 293 18.53 -11.64 9.72
CA ALA A 293 19.99 -11.61 9.76
C ALA A 293 20.54 -10.42 8.97
N GLN A 294 21.62 -9.82 9.48
CA GLN A 294 22.40 -8.90 8.68
C GLN A 294 23.09 -9.67 7.55
N PRO A 295 23.18 -9.08 6.35
CA PRO A 295 23.82 -9.76 5.24
C PRO A 295 25.34 -9.84 5.44
N GLU A 296 25.96 -10.85 4.86
CA GLU A 296 27.41 -10.94 4.80
C GLU A 296 27.98 -9.82 3.92
N PRO A 297 29.01 -9.09 4.38
CA PRO A 297 29.63 -8.07 3.57
C PRO A 297 30.36 -8.67 2.38
N PRO A 298 30.41 -7.97 1.23
CA PRO A 298 31.17 -8.42 0.07
C PRO A 298 32.67 -8.51 0.39
N ALA A 299 33.35 -9.36 -0.38
CA ALA A 299 34.81 -9.50 -0.32
C ALA A 299 35.51 -8.16 -0.59
N VAL A 300 36.78 -8.06 -0.18
CA VAL A 300 37.58 -6.86 -0.46
C VAL A 300 37.85 -6.79 -1.96
N PHE A 301 37.46 -5.67 -2.56
CA PHE A 301 37.74 -5.38 -3.96
C PHE A 301 39.11 -4.69 -4.07
N SER A 302 40.05 -5.32 -4.78
CA SER A 302 41.44 -4.83 -4.89
C SER A 302 41.72 -4.01 -6.15
N ASN A 303 40.86 -4.10 -7.18
CA ASN A 303 41.12 -3.49 -8.49
C ASN A 303 40.53 -2.08 -8.55
N ILE A 304 41.29 -1.09 -8.09
CA ILE A 304 40.84 0.30 -8.15
C ILE A 304 40.63 0.71 -9.61
N VAL A 305 39.44 1.26 -9.89
CA VAL A 305 39.09 1.84 -11.19
C VAL A 305 38.78 3.31 -11.03
N ASP A 306 39.05 4.10 -12.07
CA ASP A 306 38.66 5.51 -12.11
C ASP A 306 37.19 5.65 -12.52
N PRO A 307 36.45 6.64 -11.99
CA PRO A 307 35.10 6.94 -12.44
C PRO A 307 35.10 7.41 -13.91
N LEU A 308 34.15 6.94 -14.72
CA LEU A 308 34.00 7.29 -16.14
C LEU A 308 33.75 8.80 -16.35
N ASP A 309 33.14 9.46 -15.38
CA ASP A 309 32.99 10.93 -15.31
C ASP A 309 33.28 11.36 -13.86
N ALA A 310 34.46 11.94 -13.64
CA ALA A 310 34.93 12.34 -12.33
C ALA A 310 34.08 13.46 -11.70
N ASN A 311 33.58 14.41 -12.51
CA ASN A 311 32.80 15.53 -12.00
C ASN A 311 31.40 15.08 -11.58
N ALA A 312 30.74 14.29 -12.42
CA ALA A 312 29.43 13.73 -12.08
C ALA A 312 29.52 12.73 -10.92
N TYR A 313 30.62 11.97 -10.82
CA TYR A 313 30.87 11.09 -9.68
C TYR A 313 30.97 11.83 -8.35
N GLU A 314 31.62 13.00 -8.30
CA GLU A 314 31.72 13.78 -7.06
C GLU A 314 30.34 14.22 -6.55
N ILE A 315 29.50 14.73 -7.46
CA ILE A 315 28.12 15.13 -7.13
C ILE A 315 27.31 13.91 -6.71
N TRP A 316 27.36 12.83 -7.49
CA TRP A 316 26.69 11.56 -7.21
C TRP A 316 27.08 11.00 -5.84
N SER A 317 28.38 11.00 -5.50
CA SER A 317 28.85 10.52 -4.21
C SER A 317 28.30 11.35 -3.04
N LYS A 318 28.08 12.66 -3.22
CA LYS A 318 27.52 13.53 -2.17
C LYS A 318 26.00 13.37 -2.02
N THR A 319 25.29 13.03 -3.09
CA THR A 319 23.82 12.97 -3.08
C THR A 319 23.25 11.57 -2.94
N ASN A 320 23.99 10.54 -3.36
CA ASN A 320 23.47 9.17 -3.46
C ASN A 320 24.16 8.20 -2.49
N VAL A 321 25.24 8.60 -1.84
CA VAL A 321 26.03 7.73 -0.96
C VAL A 321 26.03 8.27 0.46
N PHE A 322 25.87 7.40 1.44
CA PHE A 322 26.01 7.73 2.87
C PHE A 322 26.82 6.65 3.58
N GLU A 323 27.58 7.02 4.61
CA GLU A 323 28.24 6.03 5.47
C GLU A 323 27.19 5.36 6.36
N GLN A 324 27.18 4.03 6.41
CA GLN A 324 26.28 3.27 7.27
C GLN A 324 26.74 3.34 8.73
N LYS A 325 25.89 2.86 9.66
CA LYS A 325 26.31 2.66 11.05
C LYS A 325 27.44 1.62 11.20
N GLN A 326 27.52 0.65 10.29
CA GLN A 326 28.66 -0.27 10.18
C GLN A 326 29.85 0.46 9.55
N LYS A 327 30.85 0.81 10.36
CA LYS A 327 31.99 1.63 9.93
C LYS A 327 32.76 1.03 8.75
N GLY A 328 33.14 1.89 7.81
CA GLY A 328 33.82 1.50 6.57
C GLY A 328 32.89 0.97 5.47
N PHE A 329 31.58 0.87 5.73
CA PHE A 329 30.57 0.51 4.74
C PHE A 329 29.64 1.67 4.43
N TYR A 330 29.14 1.68 3.20
CA TYR A 330 28.32 2.73 2.62
C TYR A 330 27.03 2.15 2.06
N GLY A 331 25.95 2.91 2.20
CA GLY A 331 24.71 2.70 1.46
C GLY A 331 24.74 3.53 0.18
N VAL A 332 24.32 2.93 -0.93
CA VAL A 332 24.28 3.58 -2.25
C VAL A 332 22.86 3.55 -2.80
N TYR A 333 22.29 4.73 -3.01
CA TYR A 333 21.00 4.89 -3.66
C TYR A 333 21.14 4.95 -5.18
N VAL A 334 20.43 4.06 -5.85
CA VAL A 334 20.27 4.03 -7.30
C VAL A 334 18.97 4.74 -7.64
N LYS A 335 19.05 5.87 -8.34
CA LYS A 335 17.86 6.53 -8.89
C LYS A 335 17.35 5.73 -10.08
N VAL A 336 16.09 5.32 -10.00
CA VAL A 336 15.39 4.56 -11.03
C VAL A 336 14.27 5.44 -11.56
N PRO A 337 14.47 6.12 -12.71
CA PRO A 337 13.46 7.02 -13.27
C PRO A 337 12.11 6.32 -13.40
N THR A 338 11.05 6.99 -12.93
CA THR A 338 9.67 6.48 -12.87
C THR A 338 9.47 5.14 -12.12
N GLY A 339 10.51 4.62 -11.48
CA GLY A 339 10.52 3.30 -10.85
C GLY A 339 10.67 2.13 -11.83
N ASP A 340 10.98 2.37 -13.11
CA ASP A 340 11.03 1.33 -14.13
C ASP A 340 12.46 0.86 -14.46
N ILE A 341 12.65 -0.47 -14.47
CA ILE A 341 13.87 -1.12 -14.92
C ILE A 341 13.54 -2.26 -15.89
N SER A 342 14.16 -2.26 -17.07
CA SER A 342 14.02 -3.37 -18.02
C SER A 342 14.66 -4.63 -17.44
N THR A 343 14.13 -5.80 -17.81
CA THR A 343 14.68 -7.09 -17.35
C THR A 343 16.13 -7.29 -17.80
N ALA A 344 16.49 -6.80 -18.98
CA ALA A 344 17.87 -6.80 -19.47
C ALA A 344 18.80 -5.96 -18.56
N ASN A 345 18.38 -4.73 -18.22
CA ASN A 345 19.16 -3.87 -17.33
C ASN A 345 19.23 -4.43 -15.90
N ALA A 346 18.17 -5.05 -15.40
CA ALA A 346 18.19 -5.69 -14.08
C ALA A 346 19.27 -6.79 -14.01
N ARG A 347 19.41 -7.60 -15.07
CA ARG A 347 20.46 -8.64 -15.13
C ARG A 347 21.85 -8.04 -15.20
N LEU A 348 22.07 -7.03 -16.04
CA LEU A 348 23.35 -6.34 -16.15
C LEU A 348 23.73 -5.63 -14.85
N LEU A 349 22.76 -5.02 -14.16
CA LEU A 349 22.96 -4.40 -12.86
C LEU A 349 23.47 -5.42 -11.86
N ILE A 350 22.75 -6.53 -11.67
CA ILE A 350 23.17 -7.59 -10.73
C ILE A 350 24.54 -8.14 -11.11
N ALA A 351 24.78 -8.46 -12.37
CA ALA A 351 26.07 -8.96 -12.83
C ALA A 351 27.23 -8.00 -12.52
N GLY A 352 27.00 -6.69 -12.63
CA GLY A 352 28.01 -5.66 -12.37
C GLY A 352 28.26 -5.34 -10.90
N ILE A 353 27.28 -5.55 -10.01
CA ILE A 353 27.38 -5.12 -8.59
C ILE A 353 27.50 -6.26 -7.58
N ARG A 354 27.15 -7.50 -7.94
CA ARG A 354 26.99 -8.63 -7.00
C ARG A 354 28.22 -8.92 -6.13
N ASP A 355 29.42 -8.63 -6.62
CA ASP A 355 30.67 -8.88 -5.90
C ASP A 355 31.11 -7.65 -5.06
N HIS A 356 30.34 -6.57 -5.08
CA HIS A 356 30.65 -5.26 -4.47
C HIS A 356 29.64 -4.79 -3.42
N VAL A 357 28.49 -5.44 -3.34
CA VAL A 357 27.38 -5.07 -2.46
C VAL A 357 26.80 -6.32 -1.81
N ALA A 358 26.20 -6.18 -0.63
CA ALA A 358 25.52 -7.30 0.01
C ALA A 358 24.27 -7.75 -0.78
N ASP A 359 23.95 -9.05 -0.70
CA ASP A 359 22.71 -9.64 -1.23
C ASP A 359 21.48 -9.29 -0.37
N ASP A 360 21.24 -7.99 -0.18
CA ASP A 360 20.14 -7.42 0.59
C ASP A 360 19.87 -6.00 0.09
N MET A 361 19.16 -5.88 -1.03
CA MET A 361 18.75 -4.60 -1.59
C MET A 361 17.41 -4.17 -1.00
N ARG A 362 17.15 -2.86 -1.04
CA ARG A 362 15.92 -2.25 -0.51
C ARG A 362 15.24 -1.35 -1.53
N ILE A 363 14.00 -1.65 -1.90
CA ILE A 363 13.17 -0.71 -2.67
C ILE A 363 12.76 0.44 -1.75
N THR A 364 12.86 1.69 -2.21
CA THR A 364 12.48 2.87 -1.42
C THR A 364 11.02 3.27 -1.66
N GLN A 365 10.43 4.05 -0.74
CA GLN A 365 9.09 4.62 -0.89
C GLN A 365 8.99 5.67 -2.03
N ASP A 366 10.12 6.12 -2.56
CA ASP A 366 10.23 7.03 -3.70
C ASP A 366 10.54 6.29 -5.01
N GLN A 367 10.40 4.96 -5.02
CA GLN A 367 10.52 4.08 -6.20
C GLN A 367 11.96 3.85 -6.69
N ASN A 368 12.94 4.04 -5.81
CA ASN A 368 14.36 3.83 -6.07
C ASN A 368 14.86 2.53 -5.42
N LEU A 369 16.15 2.23 -5.57
CA LEU A 369 16.81 1.06 -4.97
C LEU A 369 17.97 1.49 -4.07
N LEU A 370 18.12 0.86 -2.91
CA LEU A 370 19.26 1.02 -2.01
C LEU A 370 20.09 -0.26 -2.02
N LEU A 371 21.39 -0.11 -2.27
CA LEU A 371 22.43 -1.12 -2.12
C LEU A 371 23.13 -0.92 -0.79
N LYS A 372 23.37 -2.00 -0.04
CA LYS A 372 23.96 -1.94 1.30
C LYS A 372 25.35 -2.60 1.33
N TYR A 373 26.10 -2.28 2.38
CA TYR A 373 27.42 -2.85 2.67
C TYR A 373 28.45 -2.64 1.55
N VAL A 374 28.37 -1.48 0.87
CA VAL A 374 29.33 -1.10 -0.16
C VAL A 374 30.63 -0.63 0.48
N ARG A 375 31.78 -1.09 0.01
CA ARG A 375 33.08 -0.56 0.47
C ARG A 375 33.46 0.70 -0.31
N LYS A 376 34.21 1.60 0.31
CA LYS A 376 34.63 2.87 -0.32
C LYS A 376 35.33 2.65 -1.67
N GLU A 377 36.19 1.64 -1.73
CA GLU A 377 36.98 1.28 -2.91
C GLU A 377 36.12 0.74 -4.06
N SER A 378 34.90 0.28 -3.78
CA SER A 378 33.94 -0.20 -4.79
C SER A 378 33.07 0.90 -5.38
N LEU A 379 33.05 2.10 -4.79
CA LEU A 379 32.18 3.19 -5.23
C LEU A 379 32.43 3.61 -6.70
N PRO A 380 33.68 3.79 -7.18
CA PRO A 380 33.92 4.12 -8.58
C PRO A 380 33.45 3.03 -9.55
N HIS A 381 33.62 1.75 -9.19
CA HIS A 381 33.14 0.62 -10.00
C HIS A 381 31.62 0.61 -10.10
N ILE A 382 30.93 0.72 -8.95
CA ILE A 382 29.47 0.76 -8.92
C ILE A 382 28.95 1.97 -9.72
N TYR A 383 29.56 3.13 -9.56
CA TYR A 383 29.24 4.30 -10.36
C TYR A 383 29.36 4.01 -11.86
N ASN A 384 30.45 3.39 -12.30
CA ASN A 384 30.68 3.06 -13.71
C ASN A 384 29.63 2.10 -14.27
N VAL A 385 29.26 1.07 -13.51
CA VAL A 385 28.17 0.14 -13.87
C VAL A 385 26.86 0.91 -13.99
N LEU A 386 26.50 1.71 -13.00
CA LEU A 386 25.28 2.50 -13.01
C LEU A 386 25.28 3.52 -14.16
N HIS A 387 26.43 4.12 -14.48
CA HIS A 387 26.57 5.12 -15.54
C HIS A 387 26.31 4.49 -16.90
N GLN A 388 26.91 3.33 -17.17
CA GLN A 388 26.68 2.58 -18.41
C GLN A 388 25.22 2.15 -18.59
N LEU A 389 24.51 1.88 -17.49
CA LEU A 389 23.10 1.52 -17.50
C LEU A 389 22.13 2.71 -17.46
N GLY A 390 22.63 3.95 -17.33
CA GLY A 390 21.81 5.16 -17.23
C GLY A 390 21.18 5.40 -15.84
N TYR A 391 21.66 4.72 -14.80
CA TYR A 391 21.18 4.81 -13.42
C TYR A 391 22.12 5.55 -12.46
N ALA A 392 23.22 6.13 -12.96
CA ALA A 392 24.12 6.98 -12.15
C ALA A 392 23.63 8.42 -11.96
N LYS A 393 22.32 8.69 -12.17
CA LYS A 393 21.76 10.02 -11.94
C LYS A 393 21.94 10.44 -10.48
N PHE A 394 22.52 11.61 -10.27
CA PHE A 394 22.70 12.23 -8.96
C PHE A 394 21.41 12.93 -8.47
N GLY A 395 21.45 13.44 -7.24
CA GLY A 395 20.30 14.09 -6.59
C GLY A 395 19.24 13.09 -6.14
N PHE A 396 19.63 11.97 -5.51
CA PHE A 396 18.68 11.08 -4.84
C PHE A 396 17.98 11.83 -3.71
N ASN A 397 16.67 11.65 -3.58
CA ASN A 397 15.86 12.31 -2.59
C ASN A 397 16.16 13.81 -2.54
N THR A 398 16.22 14.49 -3.69
CA THR A 398 16.25 15.96 -3.80
C THR A 398 15.12 16.46 -4.69
N THR A 399 15.06 17.75 -5.01
CA THR A 399 14.07 18.30 -5.96
C THR A 399 14.10 17.60 -7.32
N LEU A 400 15.24 17.01 -7.70
CA LEU A 400 15.43 16.29 -8.96
C LEU A 400 14.91 14.84 -8.94
N ASP A 401 14.47 14.31 -7.79
CA ASP A 401 13.98 12.94 -7.63
C ASP A 401 12.44 12.93 -7.56
N VAL A 402 11.81 12.85 -8.73
CA VAL A 402 10.36 13.07 -8.85
C VAL A 402 9.62 11.74 -8.70
N THR A 403 8.89 11.57 -7.59
CA THR A 403 8.03 10.39 -7.40
C THR A 403 6.78 10.49 -8.26
N THR A 404 6.36 9.39 -8.89
CA THR A 404 5.17 9.36 -9.73
C THR A 404 4.32 8.10 -9.52
N CYS A 405 3.13 8.07 -10.11
CA CYS A 405 2.39 6.81 -10.25
C CYS A 405 2.30 6.43 -11.73
N PRO A 406 1.83 5.22 -12.08
CA PRO A 406 1.75 4.79 -13.48
C PRO A 406 0.81 5.62 -14.38
N GLY A 407 0.05 6.57 -13.84
CA GLY A 407 -0.84 7.44 -14.63
C GLY A 407 -1.71 6.71 -15.66
N THR A 408 -1.88 7.32 -16.82
CA THR A 408 -2.61 6.76 -17.96
C THR A 408 -1.83 5.68 -18.73
N ASP A 409 -0.59 5.38 -18.38
CA ASP A 409 0.19 4.30 -19.02
C ASP A 409 -0.51 2.95 -18.83
N THR A 410 -0.89 2.64 -17.59
CA THR A 410 -1.54 1.36 -17.25
C THR A 410 -2.74 1.49 -16.30
N CYS A 411 -2.93 2.63 -15.62
CA CYS A 411 -3.99 2.72 -14.59
C CYS A 411 -5.37 3.03 -15.19
N ASN A 412 -6.36 2.22 -14.82
CA ASN A 412 -7.78 2.47 -15.11
C ASN A 412 -8.30 3.81 -14.56
N LEU A 413 -7.71 4.31 -13.47
CA LEU A 413 -8.12 5.58 -12.84
C LEU A 413 -7.30 6.79 -13.31
N GLY A 414 -6.29 6.59 -14.17
CA GLY A 414 -5.45 7.67 -14.68
C GLY A 414 -6.28 8.68 -15.46
N ILE A 415 -6.10 9.96 -15.15
CA ILE A 415 -6.68 11.10 -15.87
C ILE A 415 -5.63 11.70 -16.80
N SER A 416 -4.39 11.84 -16.32
CA SER A 416 -3.25 12.33 -17.11
C SER A 416 -2.05 11.38 -17.03
N ASN A 417 -1.13 11.54 -17.97
CA ASN A 417 0.14 10.82 -18.01
C ASN A 417 1.11 11.42 -16.97
N SER A 418 1.25 10.75 -15.84
CA SER A 418 2.11 11.21 -14.74
C SER A 418 3.56 10.77 -14.85
N THR A 419 3.86 9.69 -15.57
CA THR A 419 5.23 9.19 -15.76
C THR A 419 5.98 10.08 -16.74
N GLU A 420 5.36 10.44 -17.87
CA GLU A 420 5.94 11.38 -18.82
C GLU A 420 6.08 12.79 -18.24
N MET A 421 5.08 13.23 -17.47
CA MET A 421 5.19 14.49 -16.74
C MET A 421 6.40 14.49 -15.78
N ALA A 422 6.67 13.38 -15.10
CA ALA A 422 7.83 13.26 -14.22
C ALA A 422 9.15 13.34 -15.02
N ARG A 423 9.25 12.63 -16.15
CA ARG A 423 10.43 12.67 -17.04
C ARG A 423 10.73 14.09 -17.52
N VAL A 424 9.70 14.79 -18.00
CA VAL A 424 9.80 16.18 -18.47
C VAL A 424 10.26 17.11 -17.34
N LEU A 425 9.68 16.99 -16.14
CA LEU A 425 10.04 17.84 -15.02
C LEU A 425 11.45 17.55 -14.50
N GLU A 426 11.86 16.28 -14.39
CA GLU A 426 13.23 15.94 -14.00
C GLU A 426 14.26 16.51 -14.98
N GLN A 427 14.02 16.36 -16.29
CA GLN A 427 14.89 16.92 -17.32
C GLN A 427 14.96 18.45 -17.24
N TYR A 428 13.80 19.11 -17.12
CA TYR A 428 13.72 20.56 -17.01
C TYR A 428 14.49 21.09 -15.80
N ILE A 429 14.32 20.47 -14.62
CA ILE A 429 15.01 20.89 -13.40
C ILE A 429 16.52 20.64 -13.51
N ALA A 430 16.93 19.51 -14.08
CA ALA A 430 18.35 19.22 -14.29
C ALA A 430 19.02 20.23 -15.23
N GLU A 431 18.30 20.75 -16.22
CA GLU A 431 18.83 21.72 -17.20
C GLU A 431 18.80 23.16 -16.68
N PHE A 432 17.69 23.60 -16.08
CA PHE A 432 17.46 25.02 -15.74
C PHE A 432 17.55 25.34 -14.24
N HIS A 433 17.58 24.33 -13.37
CA HIS A 433 17.58 24.47 -11.91
C HIS A 433 18.56 23.49 -11.24
N ALA A 434 19.72 23.26 -11.86
CA ALA A 434 20.73 22.30 -11.40
C ALA A 434 21.26 22.57 -9.98
N ASP A 435 21.15 23.80 -9.48
CA ASP A 435 21.50 24.19 -8.11
C ASP A 435 20.64 23.50 -7.04
N PHE A 436 19.44 23.01 -7.39
CA PHE A 436 18.60 22.21 -6.49
C PHE A 436 19.05 20.75 -6.34
N VAL A 437 20.17 20.35 -6.95
CA VAL A 437 20.70 18.99 -6.87
C VAL A 437 20.95 18.51 -5.43
N TYR A 438 21.21 19.43 -4.50
CA TYR A 438 21.42 19.16 -3.06
C TYR A 438 20.20 19.46 -2.17
N GLU A 439 19.10 19.96 -2.73
CA GLU A 439 17.94 20.38 -1.93
C GLU A 439 17.09 19.18 -1.51
N THR A 440 17.23 18.75 -0.25
CA THR A 440 16.50 17.61 0.31
C THR A 440 15.17 18.01 0.98
N ASN A 441 14.87 19.29 1.14
CA ASN A 441 13.67 19.82 1.82
C ASN A 441 12.69 20.47 0.85
N LEU A 442 12.78 20.13 -0.44
CA LEU A 442 11.79 20.45 -1.45
C LEU A 442 11.59 19.22 -2.34
N LYS A 443 10.36 18.71 -2.38
CA LYS A 443 10.00 17.48 -3.10
C LYS A 443 8.91 17.74 -4.10
N ILE A 444 9.07 17.16 -5.28
CA ILE A 444 8.04 17.15 -6.31
C ILE A 444 7.47 15.74 -6.40
N LYS A 445 6.15 15.61 -6.30
CA LYS A 445 5.49 14.31 -6.45
C LYS A 445 4.21 14.40 -7.27
N ILE A 446 4.00 13.41 -8.14
CA ILE A 446 2.99 13.44 -9.19
C ILE A 446 2.06 12.25 -9.07
N SER A 447 0.78 12.42 -9.41
CA SER A 447 -0.13 11.29 -9.63
C SER A 447 -1.06 11.55 -10.81
N GLY A 448 -1.33 10.55 -11.64
CA GLY A 448 -2.29 10.72 -12.74
C GLY A 448 -3.74 10.97 -12.31
N CYS A 449 -4.08 10.89 -11.01
CA CYS A 449 -5.41 11.23 -10.48
C CYS A 449 -5.33 11.63 -8.99
N MET A 450 -6.48 12.04 -8.42
CA MET A 450 -6.63 12.49 -7.03
C MET A 450 -6.35 11.42 -5.96
N ASN A 451 -6.14 10.15 -6.31
CA ASN A 451 -5.96 9.07 -5.32
C ASN A 451 -4.60 9.10 -4.59
N SER A 452 -3.66 9.92 -5.08
CA SER A 452 -2.37 10.16 -4.43
C SER A 452 -1.48 8.92 -4.30
N CYS A 453 -1.46 8.07 -5.33
CA CYS A 453 -0.58 6.88 -5.38
C CYS A 453 0.91 7.25 -5.44
N GLY A 454 1.23 8.35 -6.13
CA GLY A 454 2.56 8.96 -6.11
C GLY A 454 2.72 9.99 -4.99
N GLN A 455 1.80 10.04 -4.01
CA GLN A 455 1.92 10.85 -2.79
C GLN A 455 1.96 12.38 -2.99
N HIS A 456 1.34 12.91 -4.05
CA HIS A 456 1.28 14.37 -4.32
C HIS A 456 0.66 15.21 -3.19
N GLY A 457 -0.20 14.62 -2.35
CA GLY A 457 -0.81 15.31 -1.21
C GLY A 457 0.14 15.55 -0.03
N LEU A 458 1.37 15.02 -0.15
CA LEU A 458 2.46 15.15 0.81
C LEU A 458 3.67 15.89 0.20
N ALA A 459 3.51 16.52 -0.96
CA ALA A 459 4.64 17.14 -1.63
C ALA A 459 4.71 18.64 -1.31
N HIS A 460 5.95 19.16 -1.29
CA HIS A 460 6.20 20.60 -1.28
C HIS A 460 5.60 21.22 -2.54
N ILE A 461 5.76 20.54 -3.68
CA ILE A 461 5.09 20.80 -4.95
C ILE A 461 4.47 19.49 -5.44
N GLY A 462 3.15 19.39 -5.38
CA GLY A 462 2.40 18.21 -5.81
C GLY A 462 1.63 18.48 -7.09
N PHE A 463 1.56 17.47 -7.96
CA PHE A 463 0.69 17.51 -9.14
C PHE A 463 -0.26 16.31 -9.12
N HIS A 464 -1.52 16.55 -9.45
CA HIS A 464 -2.39 15.44 -9.82
C HIS A 464 -3.21 15.67 -11.08
N GLY A 465 -3.41 14.61 -11.85
CA GLY A 465 -4.21 14.65 -13.07
C GLY A 465 -5.63 15.13 -12.83
N ALA A 466 -6.11 15.95 -13.75
CA ALA A 466 -7.43 16.57 -13.82
C ALA A 466 -7.75 16.87 -15.30
N SER A 467 -8.92 17.44 -15.56
CA SER A 467 -9.29 17.93 -16.90
C SER A 467 -9.94 19.30 -16.79
N LEU A 468 -9.78 20.12 -17.83
CA LEU A 468 -10.45 21.41 -18.01
C LEU A 468 -11.26 21.40 -19.31
N LYS A 469 -12.16 22.38 -19.47
CA LYS A 469 -12.95 22.58 -20.68
C LYS A 469 -12.69 23.99 -21.21
N ALA A 470 -12.39 24.10 -22.50
CA ALA A 470 -12.17 25.36 -23.20
C ALA A 470 -12.54 25.22 -24.67
N GLY A 471 -13.18 26.24 -25.26
CA GLY A 471 -13.54 26.24 -26.69
C GLY A 471 -14.36 25.03 -27.15
N GLY A 472 -15.21 24.47 -26.28
CA GLY A 472 -16.01 23.26 -26.57
C GLY A 472 -15.22 21.94 -26.53
N LYS A 473 -13.91 21.96 -26.29
CA LYS A 473 -13.03 20.80 -26.17
C LYS A 473 -12.65 20.55 -24.71
N VAL A 474 -12.21 19.32 -24.42
CA VAL A 474 -11.62 18.93 -23.13
C VAL A 474 -10.10 18.89 -23.29
N LEU A 475 -9.37 19.37 -22.29
CA LEU A 475 -7.91 19.32 -22.27
C LEU A 475 -7.38 18.69 -20.96
N PRO A 476 -6.20 18.05 -20.99
CA PRO A 476 -5.57 17.51 -19.80
C PRO A 476 -5.08 18.66 -18.91
N ALA A 477 -5.30 18.52 -17.61
CA ALA A 477 -4.87 19.51 -16.63
C ALA A 477 -4.16 18.85 -15.45
N ALA A 478 -3.30 19.61 -14.78
CA ALA A 478 -2.71 19.27 -13.51
C ALA A 478 -3.31 20.18 -12.42
N GLN A 479 -3.85 19.58 -11.36
CA GLN A 479 -4.07 20.29 -10.10
C GLN A 479 -2.72 20.48 -9.44
N VAL A 480 -2.33 21.74 -9.24
CA VAL A 480 -1.16 22.13 -8.48
C VAL A 480 -1.50 22.15 -7.00
N MET A 481 -0.64 21.51 -6.20
CA MET A 481 -0.72 21.37 -4.76
C MET A 481 0.58 21.87 -4.13
N MET A 482 0.56 22.57 -3.00
CA MET A 482 1.81 23.07 -2.38
C MET A 482 1.78 23.05 -0.84
N GLY A 483 2.96 23.04 -0.21
CA GLY A 483 3.11 23.20 1.25
C GLY A 483 3.01 21.91 2.09
N GLY A 484 2.97 20.73 1.45
CA GLY A 484 3.03 19.44 2.12
C GLY A 484 4.46 18.96 2.37
N GLY A 485 4.62 17.88 3.12
CA GLY A 485 5.93 17.25 3.36
C GLY A 485 6.03 16.52 4.69
N THR A 486 7.19 15.90 4.93
CA THR A 486 7.58 15.36 6.23
C THR A 486 8.23 16.46 7.06
N VAL A 487 7.84 16.58 8.33
CA VAL A 487 8.55 17.39 9.32
C VAL A 487 9.48 16.51 10.16
N GLY A 488 9.04 15.30 10.51
CA GLY A 488 9.79 14.34 11.30
C GLY A 488 9.03 13.91 12.55
N ASP A 489 9.48 12.83 13.18
CA ASP A 489 8.95 12.26 14.43
C ASP A 489 7.43 12.06 14.43
N GLY A 490 6.88 11.58 13.31
CA GLY A 490 5.44 11.35 13.16
C GLY A 490 4.64 12.60 12.79
N ILE A 491 5.30 13.72 12.49
CA ILE A 491 4.68 14.96 12.05
C ILE A 491 4.86 15.12 10.54
N GLY A 492 3.74 15.37 9.85
CA GLY A 492 3.71 15.69 8.43
C GLY A 492 2.74 16.82 8.12
N ARG A 493 2.77 17.29 6.87
CA ARG A 493 1.97 18.41 6.35
C ARG A 493 1.20 17.96 5.11
N VAL A 494 -0.08 18.30 5.05
CA VAL A 494 -0.91 18.09 3.86
C VAL A 494 -0.78 19.29 2.94
N SER A 495 -0.56 19.06 1.64
CA SER A 495 -0.49 20.13 0.65
C SER A 495 -1.86 20.80 0.43
N ASP A 496 -1.85 22.11 0.25
CA ASP A 496 -2.99 22.89 -0.18
C ASP A 496 -3.25 22.78 -1.68
N ARG A 497 -4.53 22.83 -2.09
CA ARG A 497 -4.90 23.01 -3.50
C ARG A 497 -4.68 24.46 -3.91
N ILE A 498 -3.80 24.72 -4.88
CA ILE A 498 -3.47 26.07 -5.35
C ILE A 498 -4.32 26.45 -6.56
N THR A 499 -4.08 25.82 -7.72
CA THR A 499 -4.80 26.10 -8.97
C THR A 499 -4.76 24.90 -9.91
N LYS A 500 -5.49 24.95 -11.03
CA LYS A 500 -5.37 23.99 -12.13
C LYS A 500 -4.74 24.67 -13.33
N VAL A 501 -3.80 23.99 -13.97
CA VAL A 501 -3.16 24.45 -15.21
C VAL A 501 -3.22 23.34 -16.26
N PRO A 502 -3.22 23.66 -17.57
CA PRO A 502 -2.93 22.67 -18.61
C PRO A 502 -1.66 21.88 -18.29
N THR A 503 -1.63 20.57 -18.56
CA THR A 503 -0.47 19.73 -18.22
C THR A 503 0.81 20.19 -18.91
N LYS A 504 0.72 20.81 -20.09
CA LYS A 504 1.86 21.37 -20.82
C LYS A 504 2.52 22.59 -20.15
N ARG A 505 1.85 23.23 -19.18
CA ARG A 505 2.37 24.39 -18.42
C ARG A 505 3.03 24.03 -17.10
N VAL A 506 3.17 22.74 -16.75
CA VAL A 506 3.75 22.33 -15.46
C VAL A 506 5.22 22.70 -15.31
N THR A 507 6.00 22.75 -16.40
CA THR A 507 7.39 23.24 -16.38
C THR A 507 7.44 24.71 -15.98
N GLN A 508 6.54 25.53 -16.50
CA GLN A 508 6.40 26.95 -16.12
C GLN A 508 5.97 27.11 -14.66
N VAL A 509 5.12 26.22 -14.13
CA VAL A 509 4.77 26.22 -12.70
C VAL A 509 6.01 25.99 -11.85
N VAL A 510 6.80 24.96 -12.18
CA VAL A 510 8.03 24.64 -11.45
C VAL A 510 9.03 25.79 -11.57
N ASP A 511 9.23 26.33 -12.76
CA ASP A 511 10.14 27.45 -13.01
C ASP A 511 9.81 28.67 -12.16
N LEU A 512 8.55 29.11 -12.19
CA LEU A 512 8.09 30.26 -11.42
C LEU A 512 8.27 30.02 -9.91
N VAL A 513 7.87 28.86 -9.39
CA VAL A 513 7.96 28.56 -7.96
C VAL A 513 9.41 28.45 -7.49
N LEU A 514 10.26 27.76 -8.26
CA LEU A 514 11.65 27.56 -7.88
C LEU A 514 12.43 28.87 -7.95
N ASN A 515 12.25 29.67 -9.01
CA ASN A 515 12.89 30.99 -9.12
C ASN A 515 12.39 31.96 -8.04
N ASP A 516 11.09 31.95 -7.76
CA ASP A 516 10.51 32.74 -6.68
C ASP A 516 11.10 32.37 -5.32
N PHE A 517 11.21 31.08 -5.01
CA PHE A 517 11.86 30.61 -3.78
C PHE A 517 13.33 31.03 -3.70
N LYS A 518 14.09 30.89 -4.80
CA LYS A 518 15.51 31.32 -4.83
C LYS A 518 15.68 32.80 -4.51
N VAL A 519 14.84 33.64 -5.09
CA VAL A 519 14.96 35.11 -5.01
C VAL A 519 14.45 35.64 -3.66
N ASN A 520 13.38 35.05 -3.14
CA ASN A 520 12.63 35.62 -2.01
C ASN A 520 12.82 34.87 -0.68
N LYS A 521 13.57 33.77 -0.62
CA LYS A 521 13.85 33.07 0.63
C LYS A 521 14.76 33.90 1.54
N LEU A 522 14.52 33.80 2.84
CA LEU A 522 15.41 34.33 3.86
C LEU A 522 16.62 33.38 4.05
N GLU A 523 17.64 33.87 4.75
CA GLU A 523 18.80 33.06 5.12
C GLU A 523 18.35 31.82 5.92
N GLU A 524 18.87 30.64 5.55
CA GLU A 524 18.52 29.33 6.13
C GLU A 524 17.02 28.94 6.08
N GLU A 525 16.20 29.67 5.32
CA GLU A 525 14.77 29.37 5.19
C GLU A 525 14.55 28.15 4.27
N ASN A 526 13.96 27.09 4.83
CA ASN A 526 13.49 25.95 4.04
C ASN A 526 12.14 26.27 3.35
N PHE A 527 11.72 25.40 2.43
CA PHE A 527 10.51 25.65 1.65
C PHE A 527 9.22 25.67 2.50
N HIS A 528 9.16 24.91 3.60
CA HIS A 528 8.02 24.93 4.52
C HIS A 528 7.83 26.31 5.15
N ASN A 529 8.90 26.87 5.71
CA ASN A 529 8.89 28.19 6.33
C ASN A 529 8.59 29.27 5.29
N TYR A 530 9.18 29.16 4.10
CA TYR A 530 8.89 30.05 2.97
C TYR A 530 7.39 30.03 2.60
N TYR A 531 6.83 28.82 2.47
CA TYR A 531 5.42 28.66 2.13
C TYR A 531 4.50 29.23 3.22
N ASP A 532 4.82 29.03 4.50
CA ASP A 532 4.03 29.55 5.62
C ASP A 532 4.05 31.08 5.69
N ARG A 533 5.20 31.69 5.38
CA ARG A 533 5.35 33.15 5.31
C ARG A 533 4.57 33.75 4.15
N GLN A 534 4.63 33.14 2.96
CA GLN A 534 3.97 33.65 1.76
C GLN A 534 2.48 33.33 1.72
N THR A 535 2.08 32.18 2.27
CA THR A 535 0.72 31.61 2.27
C THR A 535 0.22 31.15 0.89
N LYS A 536 -0.86 30.37 0.91
CA LYS A 536 -1.56 29.87 -0.27
C LYS A 536 -1.95 30.96 -1.28
N ASP A 537 -2.43 32.11 -0.82
CA ASP A 537 -2.97 33.17 -1.68
C ASP A 537 -1.87 33.87 -2.50
N TYR A 538 -0.63 33.87 -1.99
CA TYR A 538 0.53 34.33 -2.74
C TYR A 538 0.80 33.42 -3.94
N PHE A 539 0.93 32.11 -3.72
CA PHE A 539 1.18 31.15 -4.81
C PHE A 539 0.00 31.04 -5.78
N TYR A 540 -1.23 31.20 -5.29
CA TYR A 540 -2.39 31.31 -6.19
C TYR A 540 -2.25 32.49 -7.14
N ARG A 541 -1.87 33.67 -6.65
CA ARG A 541 -1.66 34.86 -7.50
C ARG A 541 -0.48 34.68 -8.45
N LEU A 542 0.62 34.09 -7.98
CA LEU A 542 1.80 33.79 -8.79
C LEU A 542 1.45 32.88 -9.99
N LEU A 543 0.64 31.84 -9.76
CA LEU A 543 0.32 30.83 -10.77
C LEU A 543 -0.97 31.12 -11.56
N LYS A 544 -1.76 32.12 -11.16
CA LYS A 544 -3.03 32.49 -11.82
C LYS A 544 -2.87 32.73 -13.34
N PRO A 545 -1.81 33.39 -13.84
CA PRO A 545 -1.65 33.58 -15.28
C PRO A 545 -1.55 32.27 -16.06
N LEU A 546 -0.97 31.22 -15.48
CA LEU A 546 -0.83 29.92 -16.13
C LEU A 546 -2.16 29.16 -16.24
N ALA A 547 -3.16 29.55 -15.45
CA ALA A 547 -4.50 28.97 -15.48
C ALA A 547 -5.43 29.64 -16.53
N ASP A 548 -4.96 30.68 -17.23
CA ASP A 548 -5.72 31.34 -18.28
C ASP A 548 -5.91 30.41 -19.50
N LEU A 549 -7.16 30.22 -19.92
CA LEU A 549 -7.54 29.34 -21.02
C LEU A 549 -7.85 30.10 -22.33
N THR A 550 -7.68 31.43 -22.35
CA THR A 550 -7.95 32.26 -23.53
C THR A 550 -6.82 32.23 -24.56
N ASN A 551 -5.62 31.81 -24.15
CA ASN A 551 -4.40 31.78 -24.97
C ASN A 551 -3.89 30.35 -25.23
N LEU A 552 -4.79 29.36 -25.26
CA LEU A 552 -4.42 27.96 -25.46
C LEU A 552 -3.85 27.72 -26.87
N THR A 553 -2.86 26.83 -26.94
CA THR A 553 -2.35 26.29 -28.22
C THR A 553 -2.88 24.88 -28.48
N ASP A 554 -2.78 24.39 -29.72
CA ASP A 554 -3.28 23.06 -30.08
C ASP A 554 -2.57 21.93 -29.31
N ASP A 555 -1.28 22.08 -28.98
CA ASP A 555 -0.51 21.11 -28.18
C ASP A 555 -1.08 20.94 -26.76
N GLU A 556 -1.75 21.96 -26.21
CA GLU A 556 -2.35 21.88 -24.88
C GLU A 556 -3.61 21.01 -24.83
N PHE A 557 -4.14 20.60 -25.98
CA PHE A 557 -5.20 19.60 -26.08
C PHE A 557 -4.66 18.17 -26.21
N VAL A 558 -3.35 17.98 -26.11
CA VAL A 558 -2.67 16.68 -26.17
C VAL A 558 -1.99 16.43 -24.81
N ASP A 559 -2.10 15.21 -24.29
CA ASP A 559 -1.43 14.84 -23.03
C ASP A 559 0.05 14.52 -23.26
N TRP A 560 0.86 14.50 -22.20
CA TRP A 560 2.27 14.15 -22.33
C TRP A 560 2.46 12.71 -22.86
N GLY A 561 3.37 12.55 -23.84
CA GLY A 561 3.68 11.26 -24.48
C GLY A 561 2.58 10.71 -25.39
N ARG A 562 1.67 11.56 -25.87
CA ARG A 562 0.58 11.23 -26.79
C ARG A 562 0.63 12.14 -28.01
N ASP A 563 0.05 11.69 -29.11
CA ASP A 563 -0.12 12.48 -30.34
C ASP A 563 -1.60 12.71 -30.69
N ASP A 564 -2.53 12.09 -29.94
CA ASP A 564 -3.96 12.19 -30.15
C ASP A 564 -4.63 13.25 -29.26
N ILE A 565 -5.74 13.81 -29.75
CA ILE A 565 -6.54 14.78 -28.99
C ILE A 565 -7.06 14.13 -27.71
N TYR A 566 -6.79 14.79 -26.59
CA TYR A 566 -7.15 14.31 -25.28
C TYR A 566 -8.66 14.09 -25.13
N ASN A 567 -9.00 12.93 -24.58
CA ASN A 567 -10.34 12.61 -24.12
C ASN A 567 -10.27 11.97 -22.73
N THR A 568 -11.10 12.47 -21.81
CA THR A 568 -11.15 11.90 -20.46
C THR A 568 -11.76 10.50 -20.51
N ALA A 569 -10.91 9.48 -20.32
CA ALA A 569 -11.32 8.08 -20.25
C ALA A 569 -10.89 7.48 -18.90
N ILE A 570 -11.74 7.70 -17.88
CA ILE A 570 -11.55 7.18 -16.52
C ILE A 570 -12.40 5.92 -16.37
N GLY A 571 -11.74 4.78 -16.18
CA GLY A 571 -12.38 3.51 -15.87
C GLY A 571 -12.78 3.40 -14.39
N VAL A 572 -13.36 2.26 -14.02
CA VAL A 572 -13.71 1.97 -12.63
C VAL A 572 -12.52 1.28 -11.96
N GLY A 573 -11.82 1.96 -11.06
CA GLY A 573 -10.70 1.37 -10.35
C GLY A 573 -11.16 0.18 -9.52
N GLU A 574 -10.49 -0.96 -9.65
CA GLU A 574 -10.96 -2.29 -9.24
C GLU A 574 -10.86 -2.68 -7.77
N CYS A 575 -10.11 -1.98 -6.92
CA CYS A 575 -10.13 -2.22 -5.48
C CYS A 575 -11.50 -1.85 -4.87
N ALA A 576 -12.56 -2.51 -5.32
CA ALA A 576 -13.85 -1.98 -5.67
C ALA A 576 -14.89 -3.06 -5.65
N GLY A 577 -15.26 -3.45 -4.45
CA GLY A 577 -16.55 -4.09 -4.28
C GLY A 577 -17.61 -3.10 -4.72
N VAL A 578 -18.32 -3.42 -5.79
CA VAL A 578 -19.73 -3.07 -5.87
C VAL A 578 -20.46 -4.13 -5.06
N VAL A 579 -21.53 -3.72 -4.41
CA VAL A 579 -22.41 -4.62 -3.67
C VAL A 579 -23.03 -5.59 -4.68
N ILE A 580 -22.68 -6.87 -4.57
CA ILE A 580 -23.46 -7.92 -5.23
C ILE A 580 -24.73 -8.09 -4.42
N ASP A 581 -25.87 -7.97 -5.09
CA ASP A 581 -27.10 -8.54 -4.60
C ASP A 581 -27.27 -9.94 -5.22
N LEU A 582 -27.09 -10.94 -4.37
CA LEU A 582 -27.77 -12.21 -4.51
C LEU A 582 -27.72 -12.83 -3.11
N VAL A 583 -28.81 -12.76 -2.36
CA VAL A 583 -28.93 -13.36 -1.02
C VAL A 583 -28.38 -14.79 -0.96
N ALA A 584 -28.56 -15.57 -2.03
CA ALA A 584 -27.98 -16.91 -2.17
C ALA A 584 -26.43 -16.94 -2.13
N THR A 585 -25.75 -15.94 -2.69
CA THR A 585 -24.29 -15.80 -2.62
C THR A 585 -23.82 -15.61 -1.18
N LEU A 586 -24.53 -14.80 -0.39
CA LEU A 586 -24.18 -14.54 1.01
C LEU A 586 -24.39 -15.79 1.88
N LEU A 587 -25.44 -16.57 1.61
CA LEU A 587 -25.67 -17.84 2.30
C LEU A 587 -24.61 -18.89 1.94
N PHE A 588 -24.21 -18.97 0.66
CA PHE A 588 -23.09 -19.81 0.25
C PHE A 588 -21.78 -19.37 0.91
N GLU A 589 -21.55 -18.07 1.05
CA GLU A 589 -20.37 -17.55 1.75
C GLU A 589 -20.42 -17.85 3.25
N ALA A 590 -21.59 -17.76 3.89
CA ALA A 590 -21.74 -18.16 5.28
C ALA A 590 -21.42 -19.65 5.49
N GLU A 591 -21.86 -20.53 4.59
CA GLU A 591 -21.53 -21.96 4.59
C GLU A 591 -20.01 -22.19 4.43
N GLU A 592 -19.37 -21.50 3.47
CA GLU A 592 -17.91 -21.56 3.29
C GLU A 592 -17.17 -21.11 4.56
N LYS A 593 -17.63 -20.05 5.24
CA LYS A 593 -17.05 -19.62 6.53
C LYS A 593 -17.27 -20.65 7.62
N ILE A 594 -18.40 -21.35 7.68
CA ILE A 594 -18.64 -22.44 8.63
C ILE A 594 -17.64 -23.58 8.41
N ASP A 595 -17.37 -23.97 7.18
CA ASP A 595 -16.41 -25.05 6.89
C ASP A 595 -14.96 -24.65 7.18
N LEU A 596 -14.61 -23.39 6.92
CA LEU A 596 -13.33 -22.82 7.36
C LEU A 596 -13.24 -22.83 8.90
N ALA A 597 -14.32 -22.51 9.59
CA ALA A 597 -14.37 -22.55 11.05
C ALA A 597 -14.12 -23.96 11.58
N LYS A 598 -14.81 -24.98 11.04
CA LYS A 598 -14.62 -26.39 11.41
C LYS A 598 -13.17 -26.85 11.15
N THR A 599 -12.63 -26.47 10.00
CA THR A 599 -11.24 -26.83 9.62
C THR A 599 -10.24 -26.20 10.57
N ALA A 600 -10.42 -24.93 10.93
CA ALA A 600 -9.57 -24.24 11.91
C ALA A 600 -9.66 -24.89 13.28
N LEU A 601 -10.86 -25.25 13.74
CA LEU A 601 -11.08 -25.96 15.00
C LEU A 601 -10.34 -27.31 15.04
N GLN A 602 -10.45 -28.11 13.97
CA GLN A 602 -9.75 -29.39 13.84
C GLN A 602 -8.22 -29.24 13.90
N LYS A 603 -7.69 -28.09 13.46
CA LYS A 603 -6.26 -27.76 13.51
C LYS A 603 -5.82 -27.11 14.83
N GLY A 604 -6.72 -26.94 15.80
CA GLY A 604 -6.43 -26.24 17.06
C GLY A 604 -6.27 -24.72 16.92
N LEU A 605 -6.70 -24.14 15.80
CA LEU A 605 -6.65 -22.71 15.54
C LEU A 605 -7.91 -22.02 16.06
N TYR A 606 -8.07 -22.00 17.39
CA TYR A 606 -9.32 -21.58 18.04
C TYR A 606 -9.72 -20.13 17.71
N ALA A 607 -8.78 -19.18 17.72
CA ALA A 607 -9.07 -17.78 17.39
C ALA A 607 -9.58 -17.60 15.94
N ASP A 608 -9.02 -18.36 15.00
CA ASP A 608 -9.39 -18.35 13.58
C ASP A 608 -10.78 -18.98 13.40
N SER A 609 -11.00 -20.13 14.04
CA SER A 609 -12.30 -20.82 14.11
C SER A 609 -13.40 -19.89 14.60
N ILE A 610 -13.17 -19.20 15.71
CA ILE A 610 -14.11 -18.24 16.30
C ILE A 610 -14.39 -17.08 15.33
N TYR A 611 -13.38 -16.53 14.66
CA TYR A 611 -13.60 -15.44 13.71
C TYR A 611 -14.38 -15.89 12.45
N HIS A 612 -14.12 -17.09 11.95
CA HIS A 612 -14.89 -17.66 10.85
C HIS A 612 -16.35 -17.88 11.23
N ALA A 613 -16.62 -18.40 12.44
CA ALA A 613 -17.97 -18.51 12.98
C ALA A 613 -18.67 -17.15 13.15
N TYR A 614 -17.94 -16.12 13.61
CA TYR A 614 -18.43 -14.74 13.67
C TYR A 614 -18.81 -14.22 12.28
N SER A 615 -17.95 -14.46 11.28
CA SER A 615 -18.23 -14.07 9.90
C SER A 615 -19.53 -14.74 9.43
N ALA A 616 -19.69 -16.05 9.62
CA ALA A 616 -20.90 -16.77 9.24
C ALA A 616 -22.18 -16.16 9.85
N PHE A 617 -22.18 -15.79 11.14
CA PHE A 617 -23.30 -15.06 11.75
C PHE A 617 -23.64 -13.77 10.98
N VAL A 618 -22.63 -12.95 10.69
CA VAL A 618 -22.84 -11.65 10.01
C VAL A 618 -23.34 -11.85 8.57
N TRP A 619 -22.74 -12.78 7.82
CA TRP A 619 -23.14 -13.05 6.43
C TRP A 619 -24.56 -13.61 6.35
N THR A 620 -24.93 -14.53 7.22
CA THR A 620 -26.31 -15.05 7.32
C THR A 620 -27.30 -13.95 7.68
N ALA A 621 -27.02 -13.13 8.70
CA ALA A 621 -27.91 -12.03 9.09
C ALA A 621 -28.07 -11.00 7.96
N LYS A 622 -26.97 -10.66 7.28
CA LYS A 622 -26.99 -9.75 6.12
C LYS A 622 -27.83 -10.30 4.97
N ALA A 623 -27.75 -11.60 4.71
CA ALA A 623 -28.55 -12.25 3.68
C ALA A 623 -30.05 -12.06 3.93
N LEU A 624 -30.50 -12.27 5.17
CA LEU A 624 -31.89 -12.09 5.57
C LEU A 624 -32.33 -10.62 5.48
N LEU A 625 -31.53 -9.69 6.00
CA LEU A 625 -31.83 -8.26 5.93
C LEU A 625 -31.99 -7.76 4.48
N LEU A 626 -31.15 -8.24 3.55
CA LEU A 626 -31.29 -7.90 2.14
C LEU A 626 -32.56 -8.46 1.51
N ASP A 627 -33.03 -9.65 1.90
CA ASP A 627 -34.35 -10.16 1.47
C ASP A 627 -35.50 -9.24 1.93
N LYS A 628 -35.31 -8.46 3.01
CA LYS A 628 -36.23 -7.38 3.45
C LYS A 628 -35.96 -6.01 2.83
N GLY A 629 -35.00 -5.90 1.91
CA GLY A 629 -34.58 -4.63 1.30
C GLY A 629 -33.75 -3.72 2.22
N ILE A 630 -33.21 -4.26 3.33
CA ILE A 630 -32.43 -3.50 4.32
C ILE A 630 -30.95 -3.68 4.05
N ASN A 631 -30.27 -2.59 3.73
CA ASN A 631 -28.85 -2.58 3.40
C ASN A 631 -28.03 -1.84 4.46
N ALA A 632 -27.40 -2.59 5.36
CA ALA A 632 -26.49 -2.07 6.37
C ALA A 632 -25.04 -2.01 5.85
N SER A 633 -24.35 -0.91 6.13
CA SER A 633 -23.03 -0.62 5.53
C SER A 633 -21.83 -1.09 6.35
N THR A 634 -22.04 -1.58 7.57
CA THR A 634 -20.99 -2.09 8.49
C THR A 634 -21.46 -3.42 9.10
N GLN A 635 -20.54 -4.25 9.60
CA GLN A 635 -20.92 -5.50 10.25
C GLN A 635 -21.70 -5.23 11.55
N ILE A 636 -21.33 -4.20 12.32
CA ILE A 636 -22.06 -3.84 13.53
C ILE A 636 -23.49 -3.38 13.23
N ALA A 637 -23.70 -2.63 12.13
CA ALA A 637 -25.04 -2.23 11.71
C ALA A 637 -25.87 -3.44 11.22
N VAL A 638 -25.27 -4.43 10.56
CA VAL A 638 -25.95 -5.69 10.23
C VAL A 638 -26.46 -6.37 11.50
N ILE A 639 -25.64 -6.42 12.56
CA ILE A 639 -26.00 -7.04 13.82
C ILE A 639 -27.15 -6.28 14.51
N ASP A 640 -27.05 -4.95 14.58
CA ASP A 640 -28.06 -4.09 15.22
C ASP A 640 -29.40 -4.11 14.46
N GLU A 641 -29.36 -4.09 13.13
CA GLU A 641 -30.56 -4.19 12.29
C GLU A 641 -31.19 -5.58 12.39
N PHE A 642 -30.42 -6.65 12.51
CA PHE A 642 -31.00 -7.98 12.67
C PHE A 642 -31.82 -8.09 13.96
N ASP A 643 -31.30 -7.57 15.08
CA ASP A 643 -32.07 -7.50 16.33
C ASP A 643 -33.38 -6.70 16.15
N THR A 644 -33.29 -5.54 15.50
CA THR A 644 -34.45 -4.66 15.26
C THR A 644 -35.51 -5.32 14.38
N GLN A 645 -35.09 -6.02 13.32
CA GLN A 645 -35.98 -6.47 12.25
C GLN A 645 -36.50 -7.89 12.44
N TYR A 646 -35.81 -8.71 13.23
CA TYR A 646 -36.10 -10.13 13.40
C TYR A 646 -36.30 -10.56 14.86
N VAL A 647 -35.57 -9.97 15.80
CA VAL A 647 -35.68 -10.36 17.22
C VAL A 647 -36.78 -9.59 17.92
N GLN A 648 -36.83 -8.26 17.76
CA GLN A 648 -37.88 -7.41 18.33
C GLN A 648 -39.27 -7.67 17.71
N THR A 649 -39.31 -8.25 16.50
CA THR A 649 -40.53 -8.66 15.81
C THR A 649 -40.90 -10.11 16.09
N GLU A 650 -40.20 -10.79 17.00
CA GLU A 650 -40.42 -12.18 17.42
C GLU A 650 -40.33 -13.21 16.28
N LEU A 651 -39.71 -12.84 15.16
CA LEU A 651 -39.45 -13.76 14.04
C LEU A 651 -38.32 -14.75 14.34
N PHE A 652 -37.39 -14.34 15.20
CA PHE A 652 -36.32 -15.15 15.80
C PHE A 652 -36.31 -14.94 17.31
N THR A 653 -36.01 -16.01 18.05
CA THR A 653 -35.88 -15.94 19.51
C THR A 653 -34.50 -16.40 19.92
N PHE A 654 -33.81 -15.57 20.72
CA PHE A 654 -32.57 -15.93 21.36
C PHE A 654 -32.75 -15.85 22.89
N PRO A 655 -31.98 -16.60 23.69
CA PRO A 655 -32.02 -16.49 25.15
C PRO A 655 -31.65 -15.08 25.67
N THR A 656 -30.85 -14.37 24.89
CA THR A 656 -30.43 -12.97 25.08
C THR A 656 -30.88 -12.17 23.86
N SER A 657 -30.02 -11.34 23.24
CA SER A 657 -30.22 -10.82 21.88
C SER A 657 -29.32 -11.50 20.84
N PHE A 658 -29.57 -11.25 19.55
CA PHE A 658 -28.65 -11.63 18.48
C PHE A 658 -27.32 -10.91 18.63
N LYS A 659 -27.34 -9.61 18.97
CA LYS A 659 -26.11 -8.84 19.21
C LYS A 659 -25.26 -9.42 20.32
N GLU A 660 -25.86 -9.73 21.47
CA GLU A 660 -25.11 -10.31 22.58
C GLU A 660 -24.53 -11.67 22.23
N ARG A 661 -25.28 -12.50 21.48
CA ARG A 661 -24.79 -13.79 20.96
C ARG A 661 -23.61 -13.61 20.01
N VAL A 662 -23.73 -12.75 19.00
CA VAL A 662 -22.67 -12.56 18.01
C VAL A 662 -21.44 -11.90 18.62
N LEU A 663 -21.60 -10.94 19.54
CA LEU A 663 -20.48 -10.23 20.15
C LEU A 663 -19.81 -10.98 21.31
N GLN A 664 -20.23 -12.22 21.63
CA GLN A 664 -19.48 -13.09 22.55
C GLN A 664 -18.00 -13.24 22.17
N ILE A 665 -17.67 -13.11 20.87
CA ILE A 665 -16.28 -13.13 20.36
C ILE A 665 -15.34 -12.17 21.09
N ASN A 666 -15.82 -11.01 21.58
CA ASN A 666 -15.01 -10.06 22.35
C ASN A 666 -15.28 -10.08 23.86
N LYS A 667 -16.03 -11.10 24.34
CA LYS A 667 -16.34 -11.34 25.75
C LYS A 667 -15.60 -12.53 26.33
N TYR A 668 -15.11 -13.44 25.50
CA TYR A 668 -14.35 -14.61 25.90
C TYR A 668 -12.98 -14.63 25.23
N GLU A 669 -11.99 -15.20 25.91
CA GLU A 669 -10.71 -15.48 25.29
C GLU A 669 -10.85 -16.69 24.33
N PRO A 670 -10.03 -16.76 23.27
CA PRO A 670 -10.03 -17.93 22.40
C PRO A 670 -9.61 -19.20 23.18
N SER A 671 -10.55 -20.12 23.36
CA SER A 671 -10.32 -21.44 23.93
C SER A 671 -10.99 -22.51 23.07
N GLN A 672 -10.64 -23.78 23.28
CA GLN A 672 -11.30 -24.89 22.59
C GLN A 672 -12.80 -24.92 22.91
N GLU A 673 -13.15 -24.83 24.19
CA GLU A 673 -14.53 -24.89 24.68
C GLU A 673 -15.37 -23.77 24.08
N PHE A 674 -14.83 -22.55 24.05
CA PHE A 674 -15.53 -21.42 23.45
C PHE A 674 -15.66 -21.59 21.93
N ALA A 675 -14.62 -22.04 21.23
CA ALA A 675 -14.66 -22.26 19.79
C ALA A 675 -15.70 -23.32 19.39
N GLU A 676 -15.76 -24.45 20.11
CA GLU A 676 -16.74 -25.53 19.89
C GLU A 676 -18.18 -25.04 20.13
N ALA A 677 -18.42 -24.35 21.24
CA ALA A 677 -19.72 -23.80 21.56
C ALA A 677 -20.15 -22.75 20.53
N TYR A 678 -19.25 -21.84 20.15
CA TYR A 678 -19.56 -20.71 19.29
C TYR A 678 -19.80 -21.13 17.83
N ILE A 679 -19.03 -22.10 17.30
CA ILE A 679 -19.32 -22.72 15.98
C ILE A 679 -20.70 -23.37 15.99
N THR A 680 -21.04 -24.12 17.04
CA THR A 680 -22.32 -24.83 17.11
C THR A 680 -23.49 -23.86 17.06
N GLN A 681 -23.37 -22.72 17.76
CA GLN A 681 -24.36 -21.65 17.71
C GLN A 681 -24.46 -21.01 16.31
N SER A 682 -23.34 -20.81 15.63
CA SER A 682 -23.30 -20.24 14.27
C SER A 682 -23.96 -21.17 13.25
N ILE A 683 -23.67 -22.47 13.33
CA ILE A 683 -24.31 -23.50 12.49
C ILE A 683 -25.82 -23.56 12.75
N ALA A 684 -26.24 -23.57 14.01
CA ALA A 684 -27.65 -23.59 14.36
C ALA A 684 -28.38 -22.36 13.79
N PHE A 685 -27.80 -21.17 13.93
CA PHE A 685 -28.36 -19.94 13.35
C PHE A 685 -28.45 -20.00 11.82
N TYR A 686 -27.42 -20.52 11.15
CA TYR A 686 -27.43 -20.68 9.69
C TYR A 686 -28.61 -21.53 9.20
N PHE A 687 -28.82 -22.70 9.80
CA PHE A 687 -29.91 -23.60 9.39
C PHE A 687 -31.30 -23.05 9.75
N ASP A 688 -31.45 -22.45 10.93
CA ASP A 688 -32.68 -21.79 11.35
C ASP A 688 -33.03 -20.63 10.39
N ALA A 689 -32.04 -19.82 10.03
CA ALA A 689 -32.20 -18.73 9.09
C ALA A 689 -32.58 -19.19 7.67
N ALA A 690 -32.00 -20.29 7.19
CA ALA A 690 -32.36 -20.88 5.91
C ALA A 690 -33.82 -21.38 5.91
N ALA A 691 -34.23 -22.12 6.95
CA ALA A 691 -35.59 -22.65 7.07
C ALA A 691 -36.63 -21.51 7.16
N ARG A 692 -36.39 -20.52 8.02
CA ARG A 692 -37.31 -19.39 8.23
C ARG A 692 -37.47 -18.52 6.98
N ARG A 693 -36.42 -18.38 6.19
CA ARG A 693 -36.45 -17.66 4.92
C ARG A 693 -37.35 -18.35 3.90
N ASP A 694 -37.30 -19.68 3.81
CA ASP A 694 -38.16 -20.43 2.91
C ASP A 694 -39.63 -20.30 3.32
N GLU A 695 -39.93 -20.37 4.62
CA GLU A 695 -41.28 -20.12 5.16
C GLU A 695 -41.81 -18.72 4.80
N LEU A 696 -41.01 -17.67 5.03
CA LEU A 696 -41.39 -16.29 4.75
C LEU A 696 -41.63 -16.05 3.24
N ARG A 697 -40.85 -16.70 2.38
CA ARG A 697 -41.06 -16.63 0.92
C ARG A 697 -42.36 -17.31 0.51
N THR A 698 -42.65 -18.49 1.05
CA THR A 698 -43.93 -19.17 0.78
C THR A 698 -45.14 -18.37 1.25
N ALA A 699 -45.09 -17.75 2.44
CA ALA A 699 -46.19 -16.95 2.97
C ALA A 699 -46.51 -15.69 2.14
N THR A 700 -45.49 -15.08 1.52
CA THR A 700 -45.64 -13.88 0.67
C THR A 700 -46.15 -14.20 -0.74
N THR A 701 -46.10 -15.48 -1.16
CA THR A 701 -46.58 -15.90 -2.49
C THR A 701 -48.05 -16.35 -2.45
N THR A 702 -48.59 -16.56 -1.24
CA THR A 702 -49.98 -16.99 -0.97
C THR A 702 -50.91 -15.86 -0.52
N ALA A 703 -50.39 -14.63 -0.42
CA ALA A 703 -51.14 -13.39 -0.16
C ALA A 703 -51.07 -12.50 -1.40
#